data_AF-A0A3M2ENP8-F1
#
_entry.id   AF-A0A3M2ENP8-F1
#
_cell.length_a   1.000
_cell.length_b   1.000
_cell.length_c   1.000
_cell.angle_alpha   90.00
_cell.angle_beta   90.00
_cell.angle_gamma   90.00
#
_symmetry.space_group_name_H-M   'P 1'
#
loop_
_entity.id
_entity.type
_entity.pdbx_description
1 polymer ?
#
loop_
_entity_poly.entity_id
_entity_poly.type
_entity_poly.pdbx_seq_one_letter_code
_entity_poly.pdbx_strand_id
1 'polypeptide(L)'
;MQRIIFAFTYSFIAGVGLGMGFRLDRSYAWIAYVLAAVFGAVALGLFLAGKRAKRRIPFFVVLLAFVLAGAPLGFARYTQTWQPPEFDPNAKAQHISAILGKFPDQDRFHDRTRLIGTIVAEPEYRPAKGKPGVVALLIEPYQVIPDPEKGEKYAVNGGNVMVLLRPSRFFGKRDQEFGSVFAELADPESYGDVVVVDAAFLEFRPADNPGLFNAQDFYNDQDVYATASIYFWDKKNPPIEIVSRRKGNPIVALALSIKKRMLGVIKLTVPFPESAFLAGVTLGARRGLTGVKCIFEEGPEETATTKSEDEEPDLRKLILDEFRWSGTSHVLAVSGLHVTIIAGALWGFFVLLRIPRKIYAPMIVFALVIFCLITGARPSTVRAVIMNSLVILTYVYLGSGLRASILLAIGVSAFAILMQNPRWLVAPAFALSFMAVLSLALLTGPLDRLFRFIPGYSRLPVWLAQFTAAQAAIQFGMMWPLSSYYFSRVSIAGPFANFIAIPLIGIIVQLGLFACLLGLIPGIGLYLALPLNAANYLMIYLFLWAAHISTVVLPFPYVPSLTPRMVAGYYFLLSFFVFWKPLSRHFRILYYDLVMGIGGVRRRVFSLSLFTAAMLFTAAIIVLCFHPEKPDGKLHVEFLSVRFGSAVHVQTPSGGHLLFDAGPNDYRSGWNTGERTIVQYLLKKRINTLDAVVMTNTSPEDMGGLAAVVSILPAKRFYAGKNVWDWDPNDAAGFQKTLETELRNEAAENPRNKDFGAALFHFSKLATALRAPWNLRRYLEVLLIAPNRLFSLSGPPKPYLVREGTVLWREEGPGGTLEIVAIHPPEGFSPKFSNDESLAFSIRYGNTGFLLTSDLTKQGILKLVEVDPRWLHSDVLQVPAHGSPQAAIPYLYKVVFGEKAGRNALAVVSTGWASDLKKPRRGHFTHRDSFLRHRQLFQKQLAAGIEETIEELKGRGVGIGRTDENGAILVTSDGSTINVAATIGRIGRGERFDETEGVSELERQREF
;
A
#
# COMPACT_ATOMS: atom_id res chain seq x y z
N MET A 1 33.73 18.32 14.64
CA MET A 1 33.36 17.45 13.50
C MET A 1 32.05 16.71 13.72
N GLN A 2 31.95 15.79 14.69
CA GLN A 2 30.67 15.10 14.99
C GLN A 2 29.50 16.07 15.18
N ARG A 3 29.63 17.11 16.02
CA ARG A 3 28.57 18.13 16.20
C ARG A 3 28.13 18.82 14.88
N ILE A 4 29.05 19.01 13.94
CA ILE A 4 28.79 19.68 12.64
C ILE A 4 28.08 18.72 11.69
N ILE A 5 28.49 17.45 11.65
CA ILE A 5 27.84 16.42 10.83
C ILE A 5 26.42 16.13 11.36
N PHE A 6 26.26 16.05 12.68
CA PHE A 6 24.94 15.96 13.31
C PHE A 6 24.05 17.14 12.89
N ALA A 7 24.57 18.36 12.96
CA ALA A 7 23.84 19.54 12.56
C ALA A 7 23.47 19.55 11.07
N PHE A 8 24.38 19.11 10.21
CA PHE A 8 24.15 18.93 8.77
C PHE A 8 22.98 17.97 8.51
N THR A 9 23.05 16.75 9.03
CA THR A 9 22.01 15.73 8.80
C THR A 9 20.65 16.19 9.31
N TYR A 10 20.60 16.81 10.50
CA TYR A 10 19.35 17.32 11.07
C TYR A 10 18.82 18.56 10.35
N SER A 11 19.68 19.47 9.89
CA SER A 11 19.27 20.66 9.13
C SER A 11 18.74 20.30 7.76
N PHE A 12 19.34 19.30 7.12
CA PHE A 12 18.84 18.75 5.87
C PHE A 12 17.45 18.14 6.09
N ILE A 13 17.28 17.29 7.11
CA ILE A 13 15.99 16.67 7.44
C ILE A 13 14.94 17.73 7.80
N ALA A 14 15.31 18.74 8.60
CA ALA A 14 14.41 19.82 9.01
C ALA A 14 14.04 20.75 7.84
N GLY A 15 15.00 21.11 6.99
CA GLY A 15 14.76 21.90 5.78
C GLY A 15 13.82 21.16 4.83
N VAL A 16 14.06 19.87 4.61
CA VAL A 16 13.17 19.01 3.82
C VAL A 16 11.78 18.91 4.45
N GLY A 17 11.68 18.72 5.77
CA GLY A 17 10.42 18.66 6.50
C GLY A 17 9.61 19.97 6.44
N LEU A 18 10.27 21.12 6.55
CA LEU A 18 9.65 22.44 6.36
C LEU A 18 9.18 22.60 4.91
N GLY A 19 9.99 22.20 3.92
CA GLY A 19 9.64 22.26 2.50
C GLY A 19 8.36 21.49 2.15
N MET A 20 8.08 20.37 2.83
CA MET A 20 6.83 19.63 2.64
C MET A 20 5.56 20.39 3.06
N GLY A 21 5.69 21.45 3.87
CA GLY A 21 4.57 22.24 4.40
C GLY A 21 4.14 23.44 3.55
N PHE A 22 4.94 23.86 2.56
CA PHE A 22 4.67 25.05 1.74
C PHE A 22 4.29 24.69 0.29
N ARG A 23 3.48 25.54 -0.37
CA ARG A 23 3.09 25.43 -1.80
C ARG A 23 3.49 26.72 -2.55
N LEU A 24 4.12 26.64 -3.73
CA LEU A 24 4.41 27.75 -4.68
C LEU A 24 4.08 27.18 -6.06
N ASP A 25 3.99 28.07 -7.01
CA ASP A 25 3.75 27.77 -8.40
C ASP A 25 4.91 27.03 -9.10
N ARG A 26 4.57 26.22 -10.11
CA ARG A 26 5.45 25.32 -10.89
C ARG A 26 6.58 26.07 -11.58
N SER A 27 6.34 27.31 -11.99
CA SER A 27 7.31 28.18 -12.67
C SER A 27 8.57 28.48 -11.84
N TYR A 28 8.49 28.36 -10.51
CA TYR A 28 9.61 28.64 -9.60
C TYR A 28 10.38 27.39 -9.15
N ALA A 29 9.97 26.19 -9.55
CA ALA A 29 10.55 24.93 -9.07
C ALA A 29 12.03 24.74 -9.48
N TRP A 30 12.42 25.16 -10.69
CA TRP A 30 13.81 25.07 -11.17
C TRP A 30 14.73 26.05 -10.43
N ILE A 31 14.22 27.24 -10.07
CA ILE A 31 14.93 28.24 -9.25
C ILE A 31 15.22 27.64 -7.86
N ALA A 32 14.24 26.94 -7.29
CA ALA A 32 14.39 26.18 -6.06
C ALA A 32 15.53 25.15 -6.13
N TYR A 33 15.65 24.39 -7.22
CA TYR A 33 16.78 23.44 -7.41
C TYR A 33 18.14 24.13 -7.50
N VAL A 34 18.23 25.21 -8.28
CA VAL A 34 19.46 25.98 -8.41
C VAL A 34 19.87 26.55 -7.06
N LEU A 35 18.93 27.13 -6.30
CA LEU A 35 19.19 27.61 -4.95
C LEU A 35 19.63 26.47 -4.03
N ALA A 36 18.98 25.30 -4.06
CA ALA A 36 19.38 24.14 -3.26
C ALA A 36 20.81 23.67 -3.57
N ALA A 37 21.16 23.58 -4.85
CA ALA A 37 22.50 23.21 -5.31
C ALA A 37 23.55 24.26 -4.90
N VAL A 38 23.24 25.55 -5.07
CA VAL A 38 24.12 26.66 -4.69
C VAL A 38 24.33 26.70 -3.17
N PHE A 39 23.27 26.65 -2.37
CA PHE A 39 23.39 26.64 -0.91
C PHE A 39 24.08 25.37 -0.40
N GLY A 40 23.84 24.21 -1.03
CA GLY A 40 24.55 22.96 -0.75
C GLY A 40 26.05 23.06 -1.07
N ALA A 41 26.42 23.64 -2.21
CA ALA A 41 27.81 23.86 -2.62
C ALA A 41 28.52 24.88 -1.72
N VAL A 42 27.86 25.98 -1.35
CA VAL A 42 28.36 26.97 -0.39
C VAL A 42 28.58 26.32 0.98
N ALA A 43 27.66 25.50 1.44
CA ALA A 43 27.78 24.82 2.73
C ALA A 43 28.90 23.76 2.73
N LEU A 44 29.08 23.02 1.63
CA LEU A 44 30.21 22.10 1.43
C LEU A 44 31.56 22.85 1.34
N GLY A 45 31.58 23.99 0.63
CA GLY A 45 32.75 24.87 0.52
C GLY A 45 33.16 25.43 1.87
N LEU A 46 32.22 25.92 2.66
CA LEU A 46 32.44 26.38 4.04
C LEU A 46 32.96 25.23 4.93
N PHE A 47 32.42 24.01 4.78
CA PHE A 47 32.90 22.83 5.51
C PHE A 47 34.36 22.49 5.18
N LEU A 48 34.72 22.46 3.89
CA LEU A 48 36.07 22.15 3.43
C LEU A 48 37.07 23.25 3.80
N ALA A 49 36.65 24.52 3.68
CA ALA A 49 37.45 25.68 4.08
C ALA A 49 37.74 25.68 5.59
N GLY A 50 36.75 25.33 6.42
CA GLY A 50 36.94 25.19 7.88
C GLY A 50 37.95 24.10 8.27
N LYS A 51 38.09 23.04 7.46
CA LYS A 51 39.06 21.96 7.68
C LYS A 51 40.49 22.34 7.25
N ARG A 52 40.64 23.10 6.16
CA ARG A 52 41.96 23.54 5.67
C ARG A 52 42.51 24.77 6.41
N ALA A 53 41.65 25.69 6.85
CA ALA A 53 42.09 27.00 7.33
C ALA A 53 42.25 27.15 8.86
N LYS A 54 41.97 26.13 9.68
CA LYS A 54 41.90 26.21 11.17
C LYS A 54 41.01 27.36 11.72
N ARG A 55 40.21 28.05 10.89
CA ARG A 55 39.30 29.13 11.31
C ARG A 55 37.96 28.57 11.79
N ARG A 56 37.43 29.14 12.89
CA ARG A 56 36.07 28.83 13.40
C ARG A 56 35.03 29.54 12.54
N ILE A 57 34.50 28.87 11.53
CA ILE A 57 33.27 29.32 10.87
C ILE A 57 32.12 29.17 11.89
N PRO A 58 31.30 30.23 12.12
CA PRO A 58 30.19 30.15 13.06
C PRO A 58 29.21 29.05 12.65
N PHE A 59 28.97 28.13 13.57
CA PHE A 59 28.16 26.92 13.35
C PHE A 59 26.76 27.21 12.78
N PHE A 60 26.14 28.34 13.16
CA PHE A 60 24.80 28.70 12.69
C PHE A 60 24.78 29.10 11.20
N VAL A 61 25.89 29.60 10.64
CA VAL A 61 25.95 30.00 9.22
C VAL A 61 25.95 28.77 8.31
N VAL A 62 26.68 27.74 8.71
CA VAL A 62 26.68 26.43 8.05
C VAL A 62 25.30 25.77 8.19
N LEU A 63 24.70 25.83 9.39
CA LEU A 63 23.36 25.33 9.67
C LEU A 63 22.30 25.98 8.78
N LEU A 64 22.31 27.32 8.69
CA LEU A 64 21.37 28.11 7.92
C LEU A 64 21.48 27.82 6.42
N ALA A 65 22.69 27.75 5.88
CA ALA A 65 22.92 27.39 4.47
C ALA A 65 22.38 25.98 4.15
N PHE A 66 22.49 25.02 5.08
CA PHE A 66 21.94 23.68 4.87
C PHE A 66 20.41 23.60 5.01
N VAL A 67 19.80 24.37 5.92
CA VAL A 67 18.32 24.49 5.99
C VAL A 67 17.80 25.11 4.68
N LEU A 68 18.44 26.15 4.19
CA LEU A 68 18.11 26.81 2.92
C LEU A 68 18.35 25.91 1.69
N ALA A 69 19.24 24.92 1.78
CA ALA A 69 19.44 23.93 0.73
C ALA A 69 18.35 22.82 0.71
N GLY A 70 17.78 22.47 1.87
CA GLY A 70 16.77 21.41 1.99
C GLY A 70 15.33 21.86 1.75
N ALA A 71 14.99 23.11 2.09
CA ALA A 71 13.66 23.67 1.91
C ALA A 71 13.15 23.61 0.45
N PRO A 72 13.94 23.96 -0.58
CA PRO A 72 13.48 23.92 -1.97
C PRO A 72 13.23 22.50 -2.51
N LEU A 73 13.92 21.48 -1.96
CA LEU A 73 13.75 20.07 -2.35
C LEU A 73 12.45 19.46 -1.81
N GLY A 74 12.11 19.72 -0.54
CA GLY A 74 10.82 19.29 0.03
C GLY A 74 9.63 19.97 -0.64
N PHE A 75 9.89 21.14 -1.20
CA PHE A 75 8.93 22.05 -1.79
C PHE A 75 8.56 21.72 -3.24
N ALA A 76 9.54 21.37 -4.08
CA ALA A 76 9.33 20.97 -5.48
C ALA A 76 8.39 19.76 -5.62
N ARG A 77 8.28 18.92 -4.58
CA ARG A 77 7.28 17.85 -4.50
C ARG A 77 5.84 18.37 -4.60
N TYR A 78 5.55 19.49 -3.95
CA TYR A 78 4.19 20.04 -3.89
C TYR A 78 3.79 20.73 -5.20
N THR A 79 4.79 21.23 -5.94
CA THR A 79 4.60 21.93 -7.21
C THR A 79 4.58 20.97 -8.41
N GLN A 80 5.10 19.75 -8.24
CA GLN A 80 5.17 18.72 -9.28
C GLN A 80 4.15 17.61 -9.08
N THR A 81 2.85 17.92 -9.17
CA THR A 81 1.96 16.95 -9.82
C THR A 81 2.43 16.85 -11.27
N TRP A 82 3.10 15.76 -11.66
CA TRP A 82 3.38 15.52 -13.07
C TRP A 82 2.02 15.34 -13.73
N GLN A 83 1.60 16.32 -14.52
CA GLN A 83 0.62 16.01 -15.54
C GLN A 83 1.39 15.28 -16.64
N PRO A 84 0.94 14.10 -17.09
CA PRO A 84 1.49 13.49 -18.28
C PRO A 84 1.43 14.53 -19.42
N PRO A 85 2.47 14.65 -20.26
CA PRO A 85 2.47 15.60 -21.35
C PRO A 85 1.22 15.39 -22.21
N GLU A 86 0.59 16.49 -22.64
CA GLU A 86 -0.52 16.44 -23.57
C GLU A 86 -0.05 15.88 -24.92
N PHE A 87 -0.93 15.15 -25.59
CA PHE A 87 -0.60 14.59 -26.88
C PHE A 87 -0.60 15.65 -27.98
N ASP A 88 0.54 15.73 -28.67
CA ASP A 88 0.79 16.61 -29.80
C ASP A 88 0.97 15.78 -31.09
N PRO A 89 -0.02 15.71 -31.98
CA PRO A 89 0.06 14.91 -33.20
C PRO A 89 1.24 15.28 -34.12
N ASN A 90 1.83 16.47 -33.98
CA ASN A 90 2.94 16.95 -34.81
C ASN A 90 4.32 16.66 -34.21
N ALA A 91 4.39 16.15 -32.98
CA ALA A 91 5.66 15.87 -32.32
C ALA A 91 6.35 14.64 -32.94
N LYS A 92 7.66 14.78 -33.24
CA LYS A 92 8.48 13.71 -33.83
C LYS A 92 8.55 12.44 -32.98
N ALA A 93 8.47 12.59 -31.66
CA ALA A 93 8.34 11.51 -30.69
C ALA A 93 7.73 12.07 -29.41
N GLN A 94 6.94 11.25 -28.72
CA GLN A 94 6.22 11.65 -27.52
C GLN A 94 6.38 10.65 -26.40
N HIS A 95 6.06 11.10 -25.19
CA HIS A 95 6.03 10.23 -24.03
C HIS A 95 4.86 9.24 -24.12
N ILE A 96 5.06 8.00 -23.65
CA ILE A 96 4.04 6.94 -23.76
C ILE A 96 2.69 7.37 -23.18
N SER A 97 2.68 8.02 -22.02
CA SER A 97 1.44 8.48 -21.37
C SER A 97 0.61 9.45 -22.21
N ALA A 98 1.25 10.25 -23.07
CA ALA A 98 0.54 11.17 -23.96
C ALA A 98 -0.24 10.38 -25.03
N ILE A 99 0.44 9.40 -25.64
CA ILE A 99 -0.13 8.49 -26.65
C ILE A 99 -1.29 7.69 -26.06
N LEU A 100 -1.16 7.25 -24.81
CA LEU A 100 -2.20 6.50 -24.10
C LEU A 100 -3.40 7.38 -23.68
N GLY A 101 -3.16 8.65 -23.37
CA GLY A 101 -4.18 9.56 -22.86
C GLY A 101 -5.16 10.13 -23.90
N LYS A 102 -4.83 10.14 -25.20
CA LYS A 102 -5.63 10.80 -26.26
C LYS A 102 -6.11 9.89 -27.39
N PHE A 103 -6.35 8.59 -27.13
CA PHE A 103 -7.11 7.78 -28.09
C PHE A 103 -8.62 8.06 -27.96
N PRO A 104 -9.35 8.46 -29.04
CA PRO A 104 -10.68 9.08 -28.95
C PRO A 104 -11.82 8.10 -28.59
N ASP A 105 -11.47 6.86 -28.30
CA ASP A 105 -12.39 5.79 -27.93
C ASP A 105 -11.61 4.90 -26.95
N GLN A 106 -11.63 5.26 -25.66
CA GLN A 106 -10.95 4.47 -24.61
C GLN A 106 -11.38 3.00 -24.65
N ASP A 107 -12.53 2.70 -25.24
CA ASP A 107 -13.08 1.36 -25.41
C ASP A 107 -12.42 0.53 -26.54
N ARG A 108 -11.76 1.13 -27.54
CA ARG A 108 -11.04 0.39 -28.61
C ARG A 108 -9.57 0.10 -28.29
N PHE A 109 -8.95 0.94 -27.46
CA PHE A 109 -7.62 0.68 -26.91
C PHE A 109 -7.59 -0.59 -26.01
N HIS A 110 -8.76 -1.01 -25.53
CA HIS A 110 -8.97 -2.24 -24.77
C HIS A 110 -9.03 -3.53 -25.60
N ASP A 111 -9.01 -3.44 -26.94
CA ASP A 111 -9.08 -4.62 -27.82
C ASP A 111 -7.70 -5.10 -28.29
N ARG A 112 -6.87 -4.26 -28.95
CA ARG A 112 -5.52 -4.65 -29.42
C ARG A 112 -4.63 -3.45 -29.75
N THR A 113 -3.47 -3.33 -29.12
CA THR A 113 -2.40 -2.36 -29.46
C THR A 113 -1.09 -3.11 -29.70
N ARG A 114 -0.34 -2.70 -30.72
CA ARG A 114 0.99 -3.25 -31.00
C ARG A 114 2.07 -2.30 -30.49
N LEU A 115 2.93 -2.78 -29.59
CA LEU A 115 4.04 -2.04 -29.01
C LEU A 115 5.35 -2.73 -29.39
N ILE A 116 6.34 -1.93 -29.81
CA ILE A 116 7.69 -2.41 -30.10
C ILE A 116 8.68 -1.71 -29.18
N GLY A 117 9.48 -2.51 -28.47
CA GLY A 117 10.38 -1.98 -27.46
C GLY A 117 11.48 -2.96 -27.06
N THR A 118 12.35 -2.50 -26.16
CA THR A 118 13.48 -3.30 -25.64
C THR A 118 13.21 -3.68 -24.19
N ILE A 119 13.55 -4.91 -23.79
CA ILE A 119 13.51 -5.33 -22.40
C ILE A 119 14.66 -4.64 -21.64
N VAL A 120 14.34 -3.76 -20.69
CA VAL A 120 15.33 -2.90 -20.00
C VAL A 120 15.64 -3.34 -18.57
N ALA A 121 14.99 -4.38 -18.07
CA ALA A 121 15.26 -4.93 -16.74
C ALA A 121 15.19 -6.47 -16.74
N GLU A 122 15.73 -7.08 -15.69
CA GLU A 122 15.56 -8.51 -15.44
C GLU A 122 14.05 -8.84 -15.34
N PRO A 123 13.54 -9.84 -16.10
CA PRO A 123 12.16 -10.31 -15.98
C PRO A 123 11.79 -10.65 -14.53
N GLU A 124 10.73 -10.02 -14.03
CA GLU A 124 10.30 -10.19 -12.64
C GLU A 124 9.20 -11.26 -12.54
N TYR A 125 9.51 -12.40 -11.95
CA TYR A 125 8.49 -13.41 -11.63
C TYR A 125 7.67 -13.03 -10.39
N ARG A 126 6.35 -13.12 -10.53
CA ARG A 126 5.33 -12.82 -9.52
C ARG A 126 4.52 -14.11 -9.25
N PRO A 127 4.59 -14.66 -8.03
CA PRO A 127 3.84 -15.87 -7.71
C PRO A 127 2.32 -15.62 -7.77
N ALA A 128 1.56 -16.64 -8.19
CA ALA A 128 0.10 -16.64 -8.22
C ALA A 128 -0.45 -17.91 -7.55
N LYS A 129 -1.46 -17.78 -6.69
CA LYS A 129 -2.08 -18.91 -5.97
C LYS A 129 -2.71 -19.89 -6.96
N GLY A 130 -2.34 -21.17 -6.87
CA GLY A 130 -2.95 -22.26 -7.65
C GLY A 130 -2.74 -22.17 -9.17
N LYS A 131 -1.80 -21.35 -9.66
CA LYS A 131 -1.46 -21.20 -11.08
C LYS A 131 0.04 -21.04 -11.28
N PRO A 132 0.60 -21.39 -12.46
CA PRO A 132 1.95 -20.99 -12.81
C PRO A 132 2.07 -19.46 -12.71
N GLY A 133 3.16 -18.98 -12.10
CA GLY A 133 3.29 -17.56 -11.76
C GLY A 133 3.48 -16.67 -12.98
N VAL A 134 3.25 -15.38 -12.76
CA VAL A 134 3.22 -14.35 -13.78
C VAL A 134 4.61 -13.76 -13.96
N VAL A 135 5.08 -13.54 -15.17
CA VAL A 135 6.36 -12.82 -15.42
C VAL A 135 6.05 -11.39 -15.83
N ALA A 136 6.66 -10.41 -15.18
CA ALA A 136 6.57 -9.01 -15.52
C ALA A 136 7.83 -8.58 -16.29
N LEU A 137 7.66 -8.18 -17.54
CA LEU A 137 8.69 -7.59 -18.38
C LEU A 137 8.58 -6.08 -18.31
N LEU A 138 9.70 -5.39 -18.06
CA LEU A 138 9.77 -3.94 -18.21
C LEU A 138 10.32 -3.63 -19.59
N ILE A 139 9.50 -2.96 -20.40
CA ILE A 139 9.79 -2.67 -21.79
C ILE A 139 9.89 -1.15 -21.95
N GLU A 140 10.99 -0.70 -22.54
CA GLU A 140 11.14 0.67 -23.03
C GLU A 140 10.66 0.71 -24.49
N PRO A 141 9.47 1.29 -24.74
CA PRO A 141 8.94 1.40 -26.09
C PRO A 141 9.69 2.46 -26.89
N TYR A 142 9.93 2.19 -28.17
CA TYR A 142 10.34 3.21 -29.14
C TYR A 142 9.26 3.45 -30.20
N GLN A 143 8.30 2.53 -30.34
CA GLN A 143 7.20 2.63 -31.29
C GLN A 143 5.92 2.01 -30.75
N VAL A 144 4.80 2.71 -30.94
CA VAL A 144 3.45 2.22 -30.59
C VAL A 144 2.54 2.37 -31.80
N ILE A 145 1.73 1.34 -32.04
CA ILE A 145 0.72 1.25 -33.08
C ILE A 145 -0.60 0.94 -32.35
N PRO A 146 -1.35 1.97 -31.93
CA PRO A 146 -2.55 1.83 -31.12
C PRO A 146 -3.63 0.99 -31.80
N ASP A 147 -3.79 1.15 -33.12
CA ASP A 147 -4.69 0.37 -33.96
C ASP A 147 -3.89 -0.25 -35.13
N PRO A 148 -3.53 -1.54 -35.04
CA PRO A 148 -2.79 -2.24 -36.09
C PRO A 148 -3.49 -2.27 -37.45
N GLU A 149 -4.81 -2.12 -37.51
CA GLU A 149 -5.58 -2.16 -38.77
C GLU A 149 -5.49 -0.82 -39.51
N LYS A 150 -5.43 0.30 -38.78
CA LYS A 150 -5.21 1.64 -39.37
C LYS A 150 -3.76 1.92 -39.73
N GLY A 151 -2.82 1.22 -39.08
CA GLY A 151 -1.38 1.30 -39.39
C GLY A 151 -0.68 2.59 -38.94
N GLU A 152 -1.35 3.45 -38.15
CA GLU A 152 -0.78 4.67 -37.61
C GLU A 152 0.34 4.36 -36.60
N LYS A 153 1.52 4.94 -36.81
CA LYS A 153 2.73 4.68 -36.03
C LYS A 153 3.14 5.93 -35.26
N TYR A 154 3.28 5.78 -33.94
CA TYR A 154 3.74 6.85 -33.06
C TYR A 154 5.10 6.46 -32.49
N ALA A 155 6.09 7.36 -32.65
CA ALA A 155 7.41 7.19 -32.05
C ALA A 155 7.37 7.60 -30.58
N VAL A 156 8.05 6.84 -29.72
CA VAL A 156 8.09 7.05 -28.28
C VAL A 156 9.49 7.47 -27.83
N ASN A 157 9.59 8.47 -26.97
CA ASN A 157 10.87 8.97 -26.42
C ASN A 157 10.91 9.05 -24.88
N GLY A 158 10.02 8.34 -24.19
CA GLY A 158 10.05 8.25 -22.74
C GLY A 158 8.88 7.47 -22.14
N GLY A 159 9.12 6.93 -20.95
CA GLY A 159 8.19 6.16 -20.15
C GLY A 159 8.13 4.68 -20.52
N ASN A 160 8.30 3.83 -19.52
CA ASN A 160 8.29 2.38 -19.67
C ASN A 160 6.88 1.80 -19.54
N VAL A 161 6.75 0.56 -20.02
CA VAL A 161 5.51 -0.22 -19.96
C VAL A 161 5.80 -1.59 -19.35
N MET A 162 4.90 -2.05 -18.48
CA MET A 162 5.01 -3.34 -17.82
C MET A 162 4.13 -4.39 -18.51
N VAL A 163 4.73 -5.46 -19.02
CA VAL A 163 3.98 -6.55 -19.67
C VAL A 163 3.97 -7.78 -18.76
N LEU A 164 2.78 -8.16 -18.30
CA LEU A 164 2.53 -9.32 -17.46
C LEU A 164 2.19 -10.55 -18.31
N LEU A 165 3.15 -11.47 -18.42
CA LEU A 165 3.01 -12.77 -19.03
C LEU A 165 2.33 -13.74 -18.06
N ARG A 166 1.09 -14.13 -18.36
CA ARG A 166 0.24 -14.98 -17.50
C ARG A 166 0.03 -16.33 -18.16
N PRO A 167 0.71 -17.39 -17.72
CA PRO A 167 0.42 -18.73 -18.21
C PRO A 167 -1.00 -19.14 -17.81
N SER A 168 -1.75 -19.67 -18.77
CA SER A 168 -3.18 -19.99 -18.64
C SER A 168 -3.42 -21.27 -17.83
N ARG A 169 -2.52 -22.25 -17.99
CA ARG A 169 -2.42 -23.56 -17.31
C ARG A 169 -0.95 -24.01 -17.26
N PHE A 170 -0.66 -25.10 -16.56
CA PHE A 170 0.60 -25.81 -16.76
C PHE A 170 0.68 -26.25 -18.23
N PHE A 171 1.76 -25.90 -18.92
CA PHE A 171 1.95 -26.20 -20.33
C PHE A 171 1.95 -27.73 -20.52
N GLY A 172 0.91 -28.27 -21.17
CA GLY A 172 0.83 -29.70 -21.47
C GLY A 172 1.76 -30.08 -22.63
N LYS A 173 1.88 -31.38 -22.94
CA LYS A 173 2.73 -31.86 -24.07
C LYS A 173 2.41 -31.21 -25.42
N ARG A 174 1.18 -30.73 -25.65
CA ARG A 174 0.78 -30.03 -26.89
C ARG A 174 1.07 -28.51 -26.89
N ASP A 175 1.62 -27.96 -25.80
CA ASP A 175 1.86 -26.52 -25.59
C ASP A 175 3.35 -26.19 -25.38
N GLN A 176 4.26 -27.13 -25.70
CA GLN A 176 5.71 -27.00 -25.47
C GLN A 176 6.33 -25.77 -26.16
N GLU A 177 5.83 -25.39 -27.34
CA GLU A 177 6.32 -24.23 -28.11
C GLU A 177 6.07 -22.90 -27.38
N PHE A 178 4.91 -22.75 -26.74
CA PHE A 178 4.61 -21.59 -25.88
C PHE A 178 5.34 -21.66 -24.55
N GLY A 179 5.51 -22.87 -24.01
CA GLY A 179 6.35 -23.11 -22.85
C GLY A 179 7.78 -22.65 -23.09
N SER A 180 8.35 -22.88 -24.28
CA SER A 180 9.69 -22.41 -24.65
C SER A 180 9.77 -20.89 -24.78
N VAL A 181 8.81 -20.24 -25.47
CA VAL A 181 8.80 -18.77 -25.60
C VAL A 181 8.62 -18.10 -24.22
N PHE A 182 7.71 -18.61 -23.40
CA PHE A 182 7.54 -18.12 -22.02
C PHE A 182 8.80 -18.34 -21.19
N ALA A 183 9.43 -19.52 -21.27
CA ALA A 183 10.66 -19.81 -20.53
C ALA A 183 11.83 -18.91 -20.96
N GLU A 184 11.92 -18.60 -22.25
CA GLU A 184 12.91 -17.71 -22.84
C GLU A 184 12.71 -16.26 -22.40
N LEU A 185 11.48 -15.73 -22.50
CA LEU A 185 11.14 -14.39 -21.99
C LEU A 185 11.26 -14.29 -20.46
N ALA A 186 11.11 -15.40 -19.74
CA ALA A 186 11.32 -15.46 -18.29
C ALA A 186 12.80 -15.59 -17.90
N ASP A 187 13.71 -15.81 -18.85
CA ASP A 187 15.14 -15.96 -18.60
C ASP A 187 15.79 -14.58 -18.38
N PRO A 188 16.66 -14.41 -17.37
CA PRO A 188 17.45 -13.17 -17.21
C PRO A 188 18.24 -12.76 -18.46
N GLU A 189 18.58 -13.69 -19.35
CA GLU A 189 19.27 -13.41 -20.60
C GLU A 189 18.42 -12.70 -21.66
N SER A 190 17.10 -12.63 -21.49
CA SER A 190 16.22 -11.82 -22.35
C SER A 190 16.41 -10.31 -22.19
N TYR A 191 17.19 -9.88 -21.19
CA TYR A 191 17.58 -8.48 -21.03
C TYR A 191 18.26 -7.94 -22.31
N GLY A 192 17.74 -6.84 -22.83
CA GLY A 192 18.21 -6.21 -24.06
C GLY A 192 17.65 -6.82 -25.35
N ASP A 193 16.76 -7.81 -25.27
CA ASP A 193 16.03 -8.31 -26.43
C ASP A 193 14.95 -7.31 -26.86
N VAL A 194 14.76 -7.21 -28.17
CA VAL A 194 13.71 -6.39 -28.78
C VAL A 194 12.49 -7.26 -28.96
N VAL A 195 11.35 -6.83 -28.41
CA VAL A 195 10.09 -7.54 -28.45
C VAL A 195 9.00 -6.73 -29.14
N VAL A 196 8.12 -7.43 -29.84
CA VAL A 196 6.84 -6.92 -30.33
C VAL A 196 5.75 -7.50 -29.47
N VAL A 197 4.85 -6.64 -28.99
CA VAL A 197 3.78 -6.99 -28.05
C VAL A 197 2.44 -6.55 -28.62
N ASP A 198 1.57 -7.52 -28.91
CA ASP A 198 0.20 -7.30 -29.34
C ASP A 198 -0.74 -7.52 -28.15
N ALA A 199 -1.12 -6.45 -27.44
CA ALA A 199 -1.97 -6.52 -26.25
C ALA A 199 -2.77 -5.23 -26.01
N ALA A 200 -3.81 -5.34 -25.20
CA ALA A 200 -4.48 -4.18 -24.62
C ALA A 200 -3.63 -3.64 -23.46
N PHE A 201 -3.04 -2.46 -23.65
CA PHE A 201 -2.33 -1.73 -22.61
C PHE A 201 -3.34 -0.93 -21.78
N LEU A 202 -3.01 -0.66 -20.52
CA LEU A 202 -3.87 0.03 -19.57
C LEU A 202 -3.01 0.94 -18.71
N GLU A 203 -3.46 2.16 -18.42
CA GLU A 203 -2.82 2.97 -17.38
C GLU A 203 -2.99 2.34 -16.00
N PHE A 204 -2.04 2.62 -15.09
CA PHE A 204 -2.18 2.20 -13.71
C PHE A 204 -3.33 2.93 -13.02
N ARG A 205 -4.07 2.19 -12.19
CA ARG A 205 -5.23 2.72 -11.48
C ARG A 205 -4.79 3.60 -10.30
N PRO A 206 -5.39 4.78 -10.11
CA PRO A 206 -5.20 5.57 -8.89
C PRO A 206 -5.81 4.86 -7.67
N ALA A 207 -5.64 5.42 -6.48
CA ALA A 207 -6.31 4.91 -5.28
C ALA A 207 -7.81 5.24 -5.37
N ASP A 208 -8.70 4.24 -5.25
CA ASP A 208 -10.14 4.47 -5.35
C ASP A 208 -10.77 5.06 -4.08
N ASN A 209 -10.07 4.98 -2.94
CA ASN A 209 -10.55 5.49 -1.66
C ASN A 209 -9.45 6.26 -0.90
N PRO A 210 -9.82 7.26 -0.07
CA PRO A 210 -8.90 8.09 0.68
C PRO A 210 -7.89 7.30 1.51
N GLY A 211 -6.62 7.70 1.42
CA GLY A 211 -5.55 7.14 2.24
C GLY A 211 -5.09 5.73 1.85
N LEU A 212 -5.66 5.13 0.79
CA LEU A 212 -5.20 3.86 0.23
C LEU A 212 -3.98 4.03 -0.68
N PHE A 213 -3.34 2.92 -1.03
CA PHE A 213 -2.18 2.87 -1.90
C PHE A 213 -2.55 3.29 -3.33
N ASN A 214 -1.91 4.35 -3.83
CA ASN A 214 -2.05 4.80 -5.22
C ASN A 214 -1.02 4.08 -6.10
N ALA A 215 -1.48 3.12 -6.90
CA ALA A 215 -0.61 2.37 -7.81
C ALA A 215 -0.11 3.25 -8.96
N GLN A 216 -0.95 4.14 -9.49
CA GLN A 216 -0.57 5.08 -10.54
C GLN A 216 0.61 5.95 -10.13
N ASP A 217 0.53 6.61 -8.97
CA ASP A 217 1.64 7.42 -8.45
C ASP A 217 2.91 6.58 -8.24
N PHE A 218 2.76 5.38 -7.66
CA PHE A 218 3.88 4.49 -7.35
C PHE A 218 4.65 4.02 -8.60
N TYR A 219 3.94 3.64 -9.66
CA TYR A 219 4.55 3.17 -10.90
C TYR A 219 5.04 4.33 -11.77
N ASN A 220 4.31 5.45 -11.83
CA ASN A 220 4.77 6.66 -12.52
C ASN A 220 6.08 7.20 -11.90
N ASP A 221 6.24 7.11 -10.57
CA ASP A 221 7.49 7.47 -9.88
C ASP A 221 8.67 6.53 -10.21
N GLN A 222 8.39 5.37 -10.80
CA GLN A 222 9.35 4.40 -11.33
C GLN A 222 9.47 4.46 -12.86
N ASP A 223 8.93 5.52 -13.48
CA ASP A 223 8.92 5.71 -14.93
C ASP A 223 8.17 4.59 -15.66
N VAL A 224 7.13 4.01 -15.05
CA VAL A 224 6.26 3.00 -15.65
C VAL A 224 4.83 3.52 -15.70
N TYR A 225 4.28 3.69 -16.90
CA TYR A 225 3.01 4.42 -17.09
C TYR A 225 1.85 3.54 -17.51
N ALA A 226 2.15 2.35 -18.03
CA ALA A 226 1.13 1.41 -18.46
C ALA A 226 1.48 -0.04 -18.17
N THR A 227 0.45 -0.87 -18.20
CA THR A 227 0.53 -2.31 -18.00
C THR A 227 -0.30 -3.06 -19.03
N ALA A 228 0.20 -4.19 -19.52
CA ALA A 228 -0.58 -5.15 -20.29
C ALA A 228 -0.56 -6.51 -19.59
N SER A 229 -1.66 -7.25 -19.68
CA SER A 229 -1.68 -8.66 -19.26
C SER A 229 -1.88 -9.53 -20.49
N ILE A 230 -0.85 -10.30 -20.80
CA ILE A 230 -0.79 -11.27 -21.88
C ILE A 230 -1.05 -12.63 -21.31
N TYR A 231 -1.83 -13.42 -22.01
CA TYR A 231 -2.11 -14.77 -21.59
C TYR A 231 -1.94 -15.72 -22.78
N PHE A 232 -1.32 -16.86 -22.51
CA PHE A 232 -1.01 -17.86 -23.54
C PHE A 232 -2.20 -18.81 -23.71
N TRP A 233 -3.19 -18.43 -24.54
CA TRP A 233 -4.37 -19.27 -24.84
C TRP A 233 -4.44 -19.77 -26.28
N ASP A 234 -3.96 -18.98 -27.25
CA ASP A 234 -4.12 -19.24 -28.68
C ASP A 234 -2.81 -19.74 -29.29
N LYS A 235 -2.89 -20.86 -30.00
CA LYS A 235 -1.75 -21.56 -30.60
C LYS A 235 -1.22 -20.94 -31.88
N LYS A 236 -1.97 -20.01 -32.50
CA LYS A 236 -1.66 -19.54 -33.87
C LYS A 236 -1.06 -18.15 -33.96
N ASN A 237 -1.22 -17.29 -32.95
CA ASN A 237 -0.68 -15.93 -32.94
C ASN A 237 -0.14 -15.60 -31.54
N PRO A 238 1.17 -15.76 -31.27
CA PRO A 238 1.72 -15.40 -29.98
C PRO A 238 1.57 -13.87 -29.78
N PRO A 239 0.94 -13.42 -28.68
CA PRO A 239 0.77 -11.99 -28.38
C PRO A 239 2.08 -11.26 -28.06
N ILE A 240 3.20 -11.97 -28.03
CA ILE A 240 4.55 -11.42 -27.85
C ILE A 240 5.56 -12.23 -28.64
N GLU A 241 6.46 -11.54 -29.35
CA GLU A 241 7.51 -12.14 -30.19
C GLU A 241 8.84 -11.44 -29.97
N ILE A 242 9.95 -12.19 -30.02
CA ILE A 242 11.32 -11.66 -29.94
C ILE A 242 11.81 -11.38 -31.37
N VAL A 243 12.05 -10.11 -31.70
CA VAL A 243 12.45 -9.65 -33.05
C VAL A 243 13.95 -9.65 -33.24
N SER A 244 14.71 -9.27 -32.21
CA SER A 244 16.17 -9.19 -32.26
C SER A 244 16.75 -9.56 -30.91
N ARG A 245 17.79 -10.40 -30.93
CA ARG A 245 18.51 -10.81 -29.71
C ARG A 245 19.67 -9.87 -29.41
N ARG A 246 19.78 -9.45 -28.14
CA ARG A 246 20.87 -8.68 -27.48
C ARG A 246 21.30 -7.35 -28.13
N LYS A 247 20.70 -6.25 -27.66
CA LYS A 247 21.22 -4.86 -27.75
C LYS A 247 21.42 -4.18 -26.38
N GLY A 248 21.42 -4.94 -25.28
CA GLY A 248 21.58 -4.41 -23.91
C GLY A 248 23.03 -4.05 -23.53
N ASN A 249 23.20 -3.42 -22.36
CA ASN A 249 24.53 -3.07 -21.84
C ASN A 249 25.38 -4.35 -21.55
N PRO A 250 26.62 -4.46 -22.05
CA PRO A 250 27.43 -5.68 -21.92
C PRO A 250 27.80 -6.01 -20.47
N ILE A 251 27.95 -4.99 -19.60
CA ILE A 251 28.27 -5.17 -18.18
C ILE A 251 27.07 -5.77 -17.44
N VAL A 252 25.86 -5.27 -17.75
CA VAL A 252 24.62 -5.77 -17.14
C VAL A 252 24.35 -7.20 -17.61
N ALA A 253 24.52 -7.48 -18.90
CA ALA A 253 24.39 -8.82 -19.45
C ALA A 253 25.37 -9.82 -18.80
N LEU A 254 26.63 -9.42 -18.59
CA LEU A 254 27.62 -10.23 -17.86
C LEU A 254 27.17 -10.50 -16.42
N ALA A 255 26.70 -9.48 -15.70
CA ALA A 255 26.24 -9.62 -14.32
C ALA A 255 25.03 -10.58 -14.21
N LEU A 256 24.07 -10.49 -15.12
CA LEU A 256 22.91 -11.40 -15.17
C LEU A 256 23.32 -12.83 -15.55
N SER A 257 24.31 -13.00 -16.44
CA SER A 257 24.87 -14.33 -16.74
C SER A 257 25.55 -14.96 -15.53
N ILE A 258 26.34 -14.19 -14.77
CA ILE A 258 26.93 -14.65 -13.50
C ILE A 258 25.83 -15.03 -12.51
N LYS A 259 24.80 -14.18 -12.36
CA LYS A 259 23.63 -14.46 -11.50
C LYS A 259 23.00 -15.80 -11.85
N LYS A 260 22.74 -16.06 -13.15
CA LYS A 260 22.14 -17.32 -13.63
C LYS A 260 22.98 -18.54 -13.25
N ARG A 261 24.30 -18.46 -13.38
CA ARG A 261 25.21 -19.56 -12.95
C ARG A 261 25.18 -19.78 -11.45
N MET A 262 25.25 -18.71 -10.65
CA MET A 262 25.17 -18.80 -9.18
C MET A 262 23.82 -19.41 -8.73
N LEU A 263 22.73 -19.03 -9.39
CA LEU A 263 21.41 -19.62 -9.16
C LEU A 263 21.39 -21.11 -9.51
N GLY A 264 22.09 -21.53 -10.56
CA GLY A 264 22.27 -22.96 -10.89
C GLY A 264 22.97 -23.73 -9.77
N VAL A 265 24.03 -23.17 -9.17
CA VAL A 265 24.73 -23.79 -8.03
C VAL A 265 23.79 -24.02 -6.86
N ILE A 266 23.01 -23.00 -6.46
CA ILE A 266 22.05 -23.11 -5.35
C ILE A 266 21.08 -24.26 -5.56
N LYS A 267 20.53 -24.39 -6.77
CA LYS A 267 19.53 -25.42 -7.07
C LYS A 267 20.08 -26.83 -7.14
N LEU A 268 21.33 -26.99 -7.59
CA LEU A 268 21.95 -28.31 -7.65
C LEU A 268 22.37 -28.81 -6.26
N THR A 269 22.48 -27.93 -5.27
CA THR A 269 23.02 -28.26 -3.94
C THR A 269 22.03 -28.10 -2.78
N VAL A 270 20.89 -27.45 -2.98
CA VAL A 270 19.83 -27.26 -1.97
C VAL A 270 18.48 -27.70 -2.55
N PRO A 271 17.66 -28.47 -1.81
CA PRO A 271 16.33 -28.87 -2.26
C PRO A 271 15.36 -27.68 -2.37
N PHE A 272 14.25 -27.89 -3.07
CA PHE A 272 13.12 -26.97 -3.07
C PHE A 272 12.22 -27.27 -1.84
N PRO A 273 11.66 -26.27 -1.13
CA PRO A 273 11.60 -24.81 -1.40
C PRO A 273 12.79 -23.96 -0.88
N GLU A 274 13.71 -24.51 -0.09
CA GLU A 274 14.78 -23.78 0.59
C GLU A 274 15.75 -23.12 -0.39
N SER A 275 16.01 -23.75 -1.54
CA SER A 275 16.80 -23.17 -2.64
C SER A 275 16.20 -21.86 -3.16
N ALA A 276 14.88 -21.74 -3.23
CA ALA A 276 14.21 -20.52 -3.64
C ALA A 276 14.37 -19.41 -2.58
N PHE A 277 14.30 -19.77 -1.29
CA PHE A 277 14.58 -18.84 -0.20
C PHE A 277 16.05 -18.37 -0.24
N LEU A 278 17.02 -19.29 -0.34
CA LEU A 278 18.45 -18.97 -0.40
C LEU A 278 18.78 -18.08 -1.61
N ALA A 279 18.19 -18.38 -2.77
CA ALA A 279 18.32 -17.58 -3.99
C ALA A 279 17.75 -16.16 -3.82
N GLY A 280 16.62 -16.02 -3.12
CA GLY A 280 15.99 -14.73 -2.83
C GLY A 280 16.80 -13.86 -1.88
N VAL A 281 17.27 -14.43 -0.78
CA VAL A 281 18.02 -13.71 0.25
C VAL A 281 19.45 -13.39 -0.23
N THR A 282 20.09 -14.27 -1.00
CA THR A 282 21.48 -14.08 -1.46
C THR A 282 21.59 -13.25 -2.74
N LEU A 283 20.76 -13.54 -3.74
CA LEU A 283 20.87 -12.98 -5.10
C LEU A 283 19.66 -12.13 -5.50
N GLY A 284 18.68 -11.98 -4.60
CA GLY A 284 17.46 -11.26 -4.89
C GLY A 284 16.50 -12.02 -5.79
N ALA A 285 16.70 -13.30 -6.08
CA ALA A 285 15.80 -14.02 -6.97
C ALA A 285 14.39 -14.17 -6.36
N ARG A 286 13.35 -13.74 -7.06
CA ARG A 286 11.95 -14.01 -6.67
C ARG A 286 11.42 -15.33 -7.26
N ARG A 287 12.33 -16.14 -7.83
CA ARG A 287 12.05 -17.38 -8.59
C ARG A 287 12.77 -18.56 -7.91
N GLY A 288 12.12 -19.72 -7.87
CA GLY A 288 12.74 -21.03 -7.55
C GLY A 288 13.09 -21.84 -8.82
N LEU A 289 13.66 -21.17 -9.83
CA LEU A 289 13.87 -21.49 -11.28
C LEU A 289 13.25 -22.76 -11.90
N THR A 290 12.79 -22.66 -13.14
CA THR A 290 12.26 -23.84 -13.88
C THR A 290 13.37 -24.49 -14.70
N GLY A 291 13.35 -25.82 -14.86
CA GLY A 291 14.22 -26.53 -15.82
C GLY A 291 15.56 -27.04 -15.32
N VAL A 292 15.87 -26.94 -14.02
CA VAL A 292 17.06 -27.56 -13.41
C VAL A 292 16.60 -28.38 -12.21
N LYS A 293 16.64 -29.72 -12.35
CA LYS A 293 16.35 -30.66 -11.25
C LYS A 293 17.41 -30.52 -10.18
N CYS A 294 17.00 -30.45 -8.91
CA CYS A 294 17.95 -30.57 -7.82
C CYS A 294 18.45 -32.03 -7.75
N ILE A 295 19.73 -32.24 -7.42
CA ILE A 295 20.34 -33.58 -7.30
C ILE A 295 19.60 -34.44 -6.25
N PHE A 296 18.91 -33.80 -5.31
CA PHE A 296 18.18 -34.44 -4.21
C PHE A 296 16.65 -34.43 -4.37
N GLU A 297 16.14 -34.08 -5.55
CA GLU A 297 14.69 -34.03 -5.82
C GLU A 297 14.18 -35.40 -6.30
N GLU A 298 14.10 -36.38 -5.39
CA GLU A 298 13.43 -37.68 -5.60
C GLU A 298 11.95 -37.66 -5.17
N GLY A 299 11.27 -36.52 -5.37
CA GLY A 299 9.81 -36.41 -5.20
C GLY A 299 9.08 -36.81 -6.49
N PRO A 300 7.83 -37.33 -6.41
CA PRO A 300 7.10 -37.75 -7.60
C PRO A 300 6.98 -36.57 -8.56
N GLU A 301 7.11 -36.85 -9.87
CA GLU A 301 6.69 -35.90 -10.90
C GLU A 301 5.30 -35.40 -10.48
N GLU A 302 5.11 -34.08 -10.41
CA GLU A 302 3.78 -33.47 -10.33
C GLU A 302 3.02 -33.89 -11.61
N THR A 303 2.50 -35.11 -11.59
CA THR A 303 1.62 -35.67 -12.58
C THR A 303 0.31 -34.92 -12.39
N ALA A 304 -0.07 -34.26 -13.47
CA ALA A 304 -1.04 -33.17 -13.53
C ALA A 304 -2.51 -33.55 -13.23
N THR A 305 -2.81 -34.54 -12.38
CA THR A 305 -4.18 -35.09 -12.32
C THR A 305 -4.73 -35.55 -10.98
N THR A 306 -4.00 -35.61 -9.87
CA THR A 306 -4.60 -36.18 -8.64
C THR A 306 -4.11 -35.54 -7.34
N LYS A 307 -4.82 -34.48 -6.93
CA LYS A 307 -5.22 -34.20 -5.53
C LYS A 307 -6.29 -33.11 -5.58
N SER A 308 -7.40 -33.31 -4.88
CA SER A 308 -8.52 -32.36 -4.80
C SER A 308 -8.02 -30.99 -4.36
N GLU A 309 -8.34 -29.97 -5.15
CA GLU A 309 -7.85 -28.58 -5.03
C GLU A 309 -8.33 -27.84 -3.76
N ASP A 310 -9.06 -28.50 -2.85
CA ASP A 310 -9.86 -27.83 -1.82
C ASP A 310 -9.31 -27.87 -0.37
N GLU A 311 -8.22 -28.60 -0.04
CA GLU A 311 -7.84 -28.79 1.38
C GLU A 311 -6.41 -28.44 1.83
N GLU A 312 -5.41 -28.25 0.96
CA GLU A 312 -4.06 -27.85 1.41
C GLU A 312 -3.78 -26.34 1.25
N PRO A 313 -3.40 -25.62 2.32
CA PRO A 313 -2.98 -24.23 2.21
C PRO A 313 -1.69 -24.14 1.39
N ASP A 314 -1.67 -23.22 0.42
CA ASP A 314 -0.47 -22.91 -0.38
C ASP A 314 0.69 -22.54 0.56
N LEU A 315 1.61 -23.49 0.74
CA LEU A 315 2.75 -23.37 1.65
C LEU A 315 3.60 -22.14 1.33
N ARG A 316 3.69 -21.72 0.06
CA ARG A 316 4.45 -20.51 -0.34
C ARG A 316 3.75 -19.25 0.13
N LYS A 317 2.42 -19.20 0.00
CA LYS A 317 1.61 -18.07 0.49
C LYS A 317 1.66 -17.99 2.01
N LEU A 318 1.58 -19.14 2.69
CA LEU A 318 1.71 -19.23 4.14
C LEU A 318 3.06 -18.65 4.59
N ILE A 319 4.16 -19.12 3.99
CA ILE A 319 5.51 -18.60 4.25
C ILE A 319 5.58 -17.07 3.99
N LEU A 320 5.10 -16.59 2.84
CA LEU A 320 5.07 -15.15 2.52
C LEU A 320 4.28 -14.33 3.54
N ASP A 321 3.12 -14.82 3.97
CA ASP A 321 2.30 -14.14 4.97
C ASP A 321 2.98 -14.20 6.36
N GLU A 322 3.69 -15.28 6.70
CA GLU A 322 4.51 -15.37 7.91
C GLU A 322 5.64 -14.34 7.93
N PHE A 323 6.34 -14.14 6.80
CA PHE A 323 7.32 -13.07 6.65
C PHE A 323 6.71 -11.67 6.80
N ARG A 324 5.47 -11.49 6.35
CA ARG A 324 4.74 -10.20 6.49
C ARG A 324 4.32 -9.95 7.92
N TRP A 325 3.78 -10.94 8.60
CA TRP A 325 3.28 -10.81 9.96
C TRP A 325 4.41 -10.73 11.00
N SER A 326 5.48 -11.50 10.82
CA SER A 326 6.68 -11.43 11.66
C SER A 326 7.48 -10.12 11.49
N GLY A 327 7.15 -9.28 10.50
CA GLY A 327 7.91 -8.06 10.19
C GLY A 327 9.27 -8.34 9.50
N THR A 328 9.54 -9.58 9.13
CA THR A 328 10.80 -10.03 8.51
C THR A 328 10.76 -10.01 6.97
N SER A 329 9.71 -9.45 6.34
CA SER A 329 9.60 -9.34 4.87
C SER A 329 10.78 -8.63 4.21
N HIS A 330 11.46 -7.74 4.93
CA HIS A 330 12.66 -7.04 4.47
C HIS A 330 13.87 -7.97 4.25
N VAL A 331 13.79 -9.23 4.71
CA VAL A 331 14.78 -10.28 4.54
C VAL A 331 14.65 -10.94 3.16
N LEU A 332 13.42 -11.11 2.68
CA LEU A 332 13.13 -11.75 1.38
C LEU A 332 13.58 -10.93 0.17
N ALA A 333 13.92 -9.67 0.38
CA ALA A 333 14.52 -8.82 -0.64
C ALA A 333 15.94 -8.44 -0.21
N VAL A 334 16.88 -8.47 -1.14
CA VAL A 334 18.24 -7.93 -0.92
C VAL A 334 18.10 -6.49 -0.42
N SER A 335 18.52 -6.30 0.83
CA SER A 335 18.34 -5.09 1.61
C SER A 335 19.68 -4.53 2.09
N GLY A 336 19.66 -3.38 2.75
CA GLY A 336 20.88 -2.76 3.28
C GLY A 336 21.62 -3.62 4.29
N LEU A 337 20.91 -4.47 5.03
CA LEU A 337 21.51 -5.46 5.93
C LEU A 337 22.40 -6.44 5.14
N HIS A 338 21.91 -7.02 4.05
CA HIS A 338 22.65 -7.95 3.19
C HIS A 338 23.93 -7.31 2.63
N VAL A 339 23.82 -6.10 2.09
CA VAL A 339 24.97 -5.34 1.56
C VAL A 339 26.01 -5.08 2.65
N THR A 340 25.56 -4.75 3.87
CA THR A 340 26.44 -4.50 5.02
C THR A 340 27.12 -5.77 5.52
N ILE A 341 26.41 -6.91 5.53
CA ILE A 341 26.95 -8.24 5.86
C ILE A 341 28.05 -8.62 4.85
N ILE A 342 27.80 -8.43 3.55
CA ILE A 342 28.78 -8.70 2.49
C ILE A 342 29.99 -7.78 2.63
N ALA A 343 29.77 -6.47 2.84
CA ALA A 343 30.86 -5.52 3.07
C ALA A 343 31.72 -5.91 4.28
N GLY A 344 31.08 -6.35 5.38
CA GLY A 344 31.74 -6.83 6.59
C GLY A 344 32.54 -8.12 6.37
N ALA A 345 32.00 -9.07 5.61
CA ALA A 345 32.69 -10.31 5.26
C ALA A 345 33.94 -10.04 4.40
N LEU A 346 33.82 -9.20 3.36
CA LEU A 346 34.95 -8.79 2.54
C LEU A 346 36.00 -8.01 3.35
N TRP A 347 35.56 -7.14 4.26
CA TRP A 347 36.44 -6.43 5.18
C TRP A 347 37.22 -7.40 6.05
N GLY A 348 36.55 -8.36 6.70
CA GLY A 348 37.18 -9.39 7.53
C GLY A 348 38.17 -10.25 6.74
N PHE A 349 37.81 -10.64 5.52
CA PHE A 349 38.68 -11.40 4.62
C PHE A 349 39.97 -10.64 4.27
N PHE A 350 39.88 -9.37 3.88
CA PHE A 350 41.07 -8.57 3.57
C PHE A 350 41.93 -8.25 4.80
N VAL A 351 41.30 -8.12 5.97
CA VAL A 351 42.01 -8.01 7.26
C VAL A 351 42.76 -9.30 7.57
N LEU A 352 42.16 -10.47 7.34
CA LEU A 352 42.81 -11.76 7.51
C LEU A 352 44.03 -11.91 6.59
N LEU A 353 43.91 -11.44 5.34
CA LEU A 353 45.02 -11.38 4.38
C LEU A 353 46.05 -10.28 4.68
N ARG A 354 45.89 -9.51 5.77
CA ARG A 354 46.77 -8.40 6.17
C ARG A 354 46.96 -7.32 5.10
N ILE A 355 45.99 -7.15 4.19
CA ILE A 355 46.03 -6.10 3.17
C ILE A 355 45.80 -4.74 3.86
N PRO A 356 46.53 -3.67 3.49
CA PRO A 356 46.33 -2.36 4.10
C PRO A 356 44.94 -1.77 3.74
N ARG A 357 44.29 -1.16 4.74
CA ARG A 357 42.92 -0.60 4.63
C ARG A 357 42.68 0.38 3.49
N LYS A 358 43.71 1.10 3.06
CA LYS A 358 43.60 2.04 1.93
C LYS A 358 43.47 1.32 0.59
N ILE A 359 44.02 0.10 0.46
CA ILE A 359 43.97 -0.67 -0.77
C ILE A 359 42.67 -1.47 -0.84
N TYR A 360 42.28 -2.17 0.23
CA TYR A 360 41.08 -2.99 0.16
C TYR A 360 39.78 -2.19 0.21
N ALA A 361 39.74 -0.97 0.76
CA ALA A 361 38.52 -0.16 0.81
C ALA A 361 37.88 0.09 -0.58
N PRO A 362 38.62 0.57 -1.60
CA PRO A 362 38.07 0.70 -2.96
C PRO A 362 37.75 -0.67 -3.60
N MET A 363 38.47 -1.74 -3.25
CA MET A 363 38.13 -3.10 -3.73
C MET A 363 36.78 -3.59 -3.19
N ILE A 364 36.48 -3.30 -1.90
CA ILE A 364 35.17 -3.60 -1.32
C ILE A 364 34.09 -2.81 -2.04
N VAL A 365 34.28 -1.49 -2.24
CA VAL A 365 33.33 -0.65 -2.97
C VAL A 365 33.06 -1.21 -4.37
N PHE A 366 34.12 -1.58 -5.09
CA PHE A 366 34.01 -2.18 -6.42
C PHE A 366 33.22 -3.51 -6.39
N ALA A 367 33.51 -4.39 -5.43
CA ALA A 367 32.76 -5.63 -5.24
C ALA A 367 31.27 -5.39 -4.92
N LEU A 368 30.96 -4.38 -4.11
CA LEU A 368 29.57 -4.00 -3.80
C LEU A 368 28.82 -3.46 -5.03
N VAL A 369 29.51 -2.73 -5.92
CA VAL A 369 28.92 -2.27 -7.20
C VAL A 369 28.62 -3.47 -8.11
N ILE A 370 29.54 -4.43 -8.23
CA ILE A 370 29.28 -5.67 -8.99
C ILE A 370 28.10 -6.43 -8.39
N PHE A 371 28.06 -6.58 -7.07
CA PHE A 371 26.93 -7.20 -6.38
C PHE A 371 25.60 -6.47 -6.64
N CYS A 372 25.62 -5.14 -6.68
CA CYS A 372 24.45 -4.33 -7.04
C CYS A 372 23.92 -4.70 -8.43
N LEU A 373 24.81 -4.85 -9.41
CA LEU A 373 24.44 -5.23 -10.77
C LEU A 373 23.91 -6.68 -10.85
N ILE A 374 24.57 -7.63 -10.16
CA ILE A 374 24.13 -9.04 -10.10
C ILE A 374 22.72 -9.17 -9.52
N THR A 375 22.37 -8.34 -8.55
CA THR A 375 21.03 -8.34 -7.94
C THR A 375 19.97 -7.56 -8.75
N GLY A 376 20.32 -7.07 -9.94
CA GLY A 376 19.42 -6.35 -10.85
C GLY A 376 19.26 -4.86 -10.53
N ALA A 377 20.26 -4.23 -9.89
CA ALA A 377 20.30 -2.81 -9.56
C ALA A 377 19.03 -2.27 -8.88
N ARG A 378 18.42 -3.08 -8.01
CA ARG A 378 17.17 -2.71 -7.33
C ARG A 378 17.34 -1.44 -6.52
N PRO A 379 16.32 -0.56 -6.44
CA PRO A 379 16.41 0.69 -5.68
C PRO A 379 16.90 0.50 -4.23
N SER A 380 16.49 -0.56 -3.54
CA SER A 380 16.97 -0.87 -2.18
C SER A 380 18.47 -1.18 -2.14
N THR A 381 18.97 -1.99 -3.08
CA THR A 381 20.38 -2.36 -3.17
C THR A 381 21.25 -1.16 -3.56
N VAL A 382 20.81 -0.37 -4.54
CA VAL A 382 21.52 0.85 -4.98
C VAL A 382 21.74 1.80 -3.81
N ARG A 383 20.68 2.12 -3.04
CA ARG A 383 20.80 2.98 -1.85
C ARG A 383 21.79 2.42 -0.83
N ALA A 384 21.68 1.12 -0.55
CA ALA A 384 22.54 0.45 0.42
C ALA A 384 24.03 0.46 0.01
N VAL A 385 24.33 0.24 -1.28
CA VAL A 385 25.69 0.25 -1.83
C VAL A 385 26.27 1.65 -1.78
N ILE A 386 25.49 2.67 -2.16
CA ILE A 386 25.91 4.08 -2.06
C ILE A 386 26.25 4.42 -0.60
N MET A 387 25.35 4.14 0.35
CA MET A 387 25.57 4.41 1.77
C MET A 387 26.79 3.67 2.32
N ASN A 388 26.91 2.36 2.09
CA ASN A 388 28.04 1.55 2.56
C ASN A 388 29.37 2.05 1.98
N SER A 389 29.39 2.36 0.68
CA SER A 389 30.59 2.87 0.01
C SER A 389 31.03 4.21 0.61
N LEU A 390 30.10 5.14 0.83
CA LEU A 390 30.40 6.41 1.48
C LEU A 390 30.88 6.23 2.92
N VAL A 391 30.30 5.30 3.69
CA VAL A 391 30.75 5.00 5.06
C VAL A 391 32.19 4.48 5.05
N ILE A 392 32.49 3.49 4.20
CA ILE A 392 33.81 2.87 4.07
C ILE A 392 34.86 3.91 3.66
N LEU A 393 34.59 4.66 2.60
CA LEU A 393 35.52 5.66 2.08
C LEU A 393 35.75 6.78 3.11
N THR A 394 34.70 7.26 3.76
CA THR A 394 34.81 8.31 4.79
C THR A 394 35.54 7.83 6.04
N TYR A 395 35.26 6.59 6.48
CA TYR A 395 35.93 5.99 7.63
C TYR A 395 37.44 5.80 7.37
N VAL A 396 37.81 5.31 6.20
CA VAL A 396 39.21 4.99 5.85
C VAL A 396 40.01 6.23 5.48
N TYR A 397 39.49 7.09 4.61
CA TYR A 397 40.25 8.20 4.04
C TYR A 397 40.10 9.52 4.82
N LEU A 398 38.94 9.77 5.43
CA LEU A 398 38.73 11.00 6.21
C LEU A 398 39.07 10.83 7.69
N GLY A 399 39.43 9.62 8.14
CA GLY A 399 39.76 9.31 9.53
C GLY A 399 38.62 9.64 10.50
N SER A 400 37.39 9.68 9.99
CA SER A 400 36.21 10.02 10.77
C SER A 400 35.76 8.82 11.58
N GLY A 401 35.33 9.01 12.82
CA GLY A 401 34.74 7.91 13.61
C GLY A 401 33.49 7.34 12.92
N LEU A 402 33.21 6.05 13.10
CA LEU A 402 32.13 5.31 12.40
C LEU A 402 30.77 6.05 12.40
N ARG A 403 30.34 6.58 13.55
CA ARG A 403 29.08 7.35 13.65
C ARG A 403 29.08 8.59 12.76
N ALA A 404 30.21 9.29 12.65
CA ALA A 404 30.33 10.46 11.79
C ALA A 404 30.27 10.08 10.30
N SER A 405 30.93 8.97 9.93
CA SER A 405 30.89 8.44 8.56
C SER A 405 29.48 8.02 8.15
N ILE A 406 28.72 7.37 9.04
CA ILE A 406 27.32 7.00 8.81
C ILE A 406 26.44 8.23 8.58
N LEU A 407 26.51 9.23 9.46
CA LEU A 407 25.67 10.43 9.34
C LEU A 407 26.00 11.26 8.08
N LEU A 408 27.27 11.33 7.70
CA LEU A 408 27.68 11.96 6.44
C LEU A 408 27.14 11.18 5.24
N ALA A 409 27.30 9.85 5.24
CA ALA A 409 26.83 8.99 4.16
C ALA A 409 25.31 9.10 3.97
N ILE A 410 24.52 9.17 5.05
CA ILE A 410 23.07 9.41 4.99
C ILE A 410 22.78 10.73 4.27
N GLY A 411 23.37 11.85 4.68
CA GLY A 411 23.05 13.14 4.07
C GLY A 411 23.53 13.26 2.61
N VAL A 412 24.73 12.77 2.29
CA VAL A 412 25.28 12.81 0.93
C VAL A 412 24.51 11.87 0.00
N SER A 413 24.18 10.65 0.44
CA SER A 413 23.37 9.73 -0.37
C SER A 413 21.96 10.25 -0.59
N ALA A 414 21.32 10.83 0.44
CA ALA A 414 19.99 11.43 0.30
C ALA A 414 20.02 12.53 -0.75
N PHE A 415 20.99 13.43 -0.68
CA PHE A 415 21.17 14.50 -1.66
C PHE A 415 21.36 13.93 -3.07
N ALA A 416 22.30 13.00 -3.27
CA ALA A 416 22.60 12.42 -4.58
C ALA A 416 21.39 11.70 -5.21
N ILE A 417 20.60 10.99 -4.39
CA ILE A 417 19.41 10.26 -4.84
C ILE A 417 18.26 11.23 -5.16
N LEU A 418 18.04 12.24 -4.33
CA LEU A 418 16.95 13.21 -4.52
C LEU A 418 17.21 14.20 -5.66
N MET A 419 18.46 14.39 -6.07
CA MET A 419 18.79 15.11 -7.31
C MET A 419 18.25 14.41 -8.56
N GLN A 420 18.09 13.09 -8.53
CA GLN A 420 17.53 12.34 -9.68
C GLN A 420 16.01 12.43 -9.71
N ASN A 421 15.37 12.20 -8.56
CA ASN A 421 13.94 12.35 -8.43
C ASN A 421 13.57 12.82 -7.00
N PRO A 422 13.09 14.07 -6.83
CA PRO A 422 12.69 14.62 -5.53
C PRO A 422 11.51 13.86 -4.89
N ARG A 423 10.65 13.22 -5.70
CA ARG A 423 9.43 12.56 -5.22
C ARG A 423 9.74 11.37 -4.35
N TRP A 424 10.89 10.74 -4.58
CA TRP A 424 11.32 9.59 -3.80
C TRP A 424 11.45 9.88 -2.31
N LEU A 425 11.64 11.13 -1.89
CA LEU A 425 11.71 11.53 -0.49
C LEU A 425 10.55 10.98 0.37
N VAL A 426 9.36 10.86 -0.21
CA VAL A 426 8.15 10.41 0.47
C VAL A 426 7.68 9.04 0.05
N ALA A 427 8.40 8.44 -0.88
CA ALA A 427 8.20 7.04 -1.17
C ALA A 427 8.50 6.26 0.12
N PRO A 428 7.60 5.36 0.56
CA PRO A 428 7.81 4.56 1.77
C PRO A 428 9.18 3.87 1.76
N ALA A 429 9.63 3.38 0.60
CA ALA A 429 10.90 2.69 0.44
C ALA A 429 12.14 3.57 0.76
N PHE A 430 12.11 4.86 0.43
CA PHE A 430 13.18 5.80 0.77
C PHE A 430 13.12 6.13 2.27
N ALA A 431 11.95 6.58 2.75
CA ALA A 431 11.76 6.99 4.14
C ALA A 431 12.17 5.88 5.11
N LEU A 432 11.69 4.65 4.89
CA LEU A 432 12.04 3.49 5.72
C LEU A 432 13.55 3.19 5.67
N SER A 433 14.18 3.21 4.49
CA SER A 433 15.60 2.91 4.35
C SER A 433 16.51 3.92 5.07
N PHE A 434 16.25 5.22 4.90
CA PHE A 434 17.06 6.27 5.52
C PHE A 434 16.82 6.35 7.02
N MET A 435 15.55 6.23 7.45
CA MET A 435 15.20 6.27 8.87
C MET A 435 15.69 5.04 9.62
N ALA A 436 15.82 3.87 8.99
CA ALA A 436 16.48 2.71 9.60
C ALA A 436 17.92 3.04 10.02
N VAL A 437 18.74 3.50 9.07
CA VAL A 437 20.17 3.78 9.31
C VAL A 437 20.34 4.97 10.26
N LEU A 438 19.51 6.00 10.12
CA LEU A 438 19.52 7.15 11.02
C LEU A 438 19.18 6.76 12.46
N SER A 439 18.16 5.92 12.64
CA SER A 439 17.75 5.42 13.95
C SER A 439 18.86 4.62 14.62
N LEU A 440 19.52 3.72 13.88
CA LEU A 440 20.68 2.97 14.39
C LEU A 440 21.85 3.89 14.78
N ALA A 441 22.12 4.93 13.99
CA ALA A 441 23.21 5.85 14.26
C ALA A 441 22.97 6.72 15.51
N LEU A 442 21.71 7.10 15.75
CA LEU A 442 21.34 8.12 16.74
C LEU A 442 20.76 7.57 18.03
N LEU A 443 19.96 6.50 17.97
CA LEU A 443 19.17 6.00 19.11
C LEU A 443 19.85 4.84 19.85
N THR A 444 20.66 4.02 19.19
CA THR A 444 21.31 2.86 19.83
C THR A 444 22.11 3.26 21.06
N GLY A 445 22.89 4.35 20.99
CA GLY A 445 23.70 4.82 22.13
C GLY A 445 22.89 5.38 23.31
N PRO A 446 21.90 6.27 23.08
CA PRO A 446 20.96 6.70 24.11
C PRO A 446 20.18 5.54 24.76
N LEU A 447 19.67 4.60 23.96
CA LEU A 447 18.89 3.47 24.45
C LEU A 447 19.73 2.47 25.26
N ASP A 448 20.95 2.13 24.82
CA ASP A 448 21.89 1.30 25.60
C ASP A 448 22.10 1.89 27.01
N ARG A 449 22.27 3.22 27.11
CA ARG A 449 22.43 3.88 28.42
C ARG A 449 21.17 3.87 29.26
N LEU A 450 19.99 3.95 28.63
CA LEU A 450 18.71 3.85 29.33
C LEU A 450 18.50 2.43 29.84
N PHE A 451 18.82 1.42 29.04
CA PHE A 451 18.66 0.01 29.41
C PHE A 451 19.62 -0.44 30.50
N ARG A 452 20.76 0.22 30.70
CA ARG A 452 21.63 -0.04 31.87
C ARG A 452 20.96 0.20 33.23
N PHE A 453 19.86 0.95 33.28
CA PHE A 453 19.05 1.10 34.49
C PHE A 453 18.11 -0.10 34.73
N ILE A 454 17.91 -0.97 33.74
CA ILE A 454 17.10 -2.19 33.87
C ILE A 454 17.94 -3.24 34.61
N PRO A 455 17.42 -3.86 35.70
CA PRO A 455 18.12 -4.92 36.41
C PRO A 455 18.56 -6.05 35.47
N GLY A 456 19.84 -6.46 35.55
CA GLY A 456 20.39 -7.55 34.75
C GLY A 456 20.93 -7.18 33.36
N TYR A 457 20.51 -6.06 32.75
CA TYR A 457 21.00 -5.67 31.41
C TYR A 457 22.50 -5.40 31.37
N SER A 458 23.04 -4.77 32.42
CA SER A 458 24.48 -4.49 32.55
C SER A 458 25.35 -5.75 32.72
N ARG A 459 24.74 -6.93 32.95
CA ARG A 459 25.44 -8.22 33.00
C ARG A 459 25.53 -8.91 31.63
N LEU A 460 24.81 -8.40 30.61
CA LEU A 460 24.85 -8.97 29.27
C LEU A 460 26.22 -8.68 28.61
N PRO A 461 26.71 -9.59 27.75
CA PRO A 461 27.84 -9.31 26.88
C PRO A 461 27.62 -8.02 26.08
N VAL A 462 28.69 -7.23 25.88
CA VAL A 462 28.60 -5.91 25.22
C VAL A 462 27.92 -6.00 23.85
N TRP A 463 28.21 -7.05 23.07
CA TRP A 463 27.61 -7.26 21.76
C TRP A 463 26.09 -7.48 21.86
N LEU A 464 25.63 -8.24 22.86
CA LEU A 464 24.23 -8.56 23.07
C LEU A 464 23.46 -7.33 23.58
N ALA A 465 24.05 -6.58 24.52
CA ALA A 465 23.49 -5.30 24.97
C ALA A 465 23.32 -4.33 23.79
N GLN A 466 24.38 -4.14 22.99
CA GLN A 466 24.34 -3.26 21.81
C GLN A 466 23.33 -3.72 20.76
N PHE A 467 23.21 -5.03 20.54
CA PHE A 467 22.24 -5.60 19.62
C PHE A 467 20.80 -5.36 20.09
N THR A 468 20.50 -5.58 21.38
CA THR A 468 19.19 -5.25 21.98
C THR A 468 18.86 -3.77 21.85
N ALA A 469 19.83 -2.88 22.11
CA ALA A 469 19.64 -1.45 21.93
C ALA A 469 19.42 -1.05 20.46
N ALA A 470 20.05 -1.76 19.51
CA ALA A 470 19.85 -1.55 18.08
C ALA A 470 18.45 -2.02 17.61
N GLN A 471 17.93 -3.13 18.14
CA GLN A 471 16.55 -3.56 17.86
C GLN A 471 15.55 -2.52 18.35
N ALA A 472 15.72 -2.01 19.57
CA ALA A 472 14.89 -0.94 20.11
C ALA A 472 15.01 0.35 19.28
N ALA A 473 16.22 0.70 18.81
CA ALA A 473 16.43 1.86 17.95
C ALA A 473 15.62 1.79 16.65
N ILE A 474 15.61 0.62 15.97
CA ILE A 474 14.80 0.42 14.76
C ILE A 474 13.31 0.45 15.09
N GLN A 475 12.91 -0.17 16.21
CA GLN A 475 11.50 -0.24 16.59
C GLN A 475 10.90 1.15 16.85
N PHE A 476 11.56 1.96 17.68
CA PHE A 476 11.07 3.30 18.02
C PHE A 476 11.38 4.33 16.94
N GLY A 477 12.58 4.31 16.37
CA GLY A 477 13.00 5.34 15.42
C GLY A 477 12.40 5.22 14.03
N MET A 478 12.03 4.01 13.58
CA MET A 478 11.52 3.78 12.24
C MET A 478 10.21 3.00 12.24
N MET A 479 10.19 1.79 12.82
CA MET A 479 9.10 0.84 12.62
C MET A 479 7.77 1.38 13.16
N TRP A 480 7.74 1.84 14.42
CA TRP A 480 6.50 2.30 15.06
C TRP A 480 5.85 3.49 14.33
N PRO A 481 6.52 4.65 14.17
CA PRO A 481 5.89 5.82 13.57
C PRO A 481 5.62 5.65 12.07
N LEU A 482 6.55 5.08 11.31
CA LEU A 482 6.42 5.01 9.85
C LEU A 482 5.56 3.84 9.39
N SER A 483 5.61 2.68 10.07
CA SER A 483 4.72 1.56 9.71
C SER A 483 3.26 1.90 10.03
N SER A 484 2.99 2.62 11.12
CA SER A 484 1.65 3.18 11.37
C SER A 484 1.24 4.19 10.29
N TYR A 485 2.13 5.14 9.95
CA TYR A 485 1.85 6.16 8.92
C TYR A 485 1.56 5.54 7.54
N TYR A 486 2.37 4.59 7.08
CA TYR A 486 2.22 4.04 5.73
C TYR A 486 1.24 2.87 5.66
N PHE A 487 1.28 1.93 6.61
CA PHE A 487 0.62 0.64 6.51
C PHE A 487 -0.49 0.39 7.54
N SER A 488 -0.75 1.34 8.46
CA SER A 488 -1.75 1.18 9.53
C SER A 488 -1.58 -0.11 10.34
N ARG A 489 -0.32 -0.58 10.46
CA ARG A 489 0.06 -1.78 11.19
C ARG A 489 1.44 -1.60 11.83
N VAL A 490 1.67 -2.29 12.95
CA VAL A 490 2.98 -2.31 13.62
C VAL A 490 3.33 -3.74 13.99
N SER A 491 4.53 -4.21 13.59
CA SER A 491 5.00 -5.54 13.96
C SER A 491 5.60 -5.53 15.35
N ILE A 492 4.88 -6.14 16.29
CA ILE A 492 5.39 -6.46 17.64
C ILE A 492 6.30 -7.69 17.57
N ALA A 493 5.97 -8.64 16.69
CA ALA A 493 6.81 -9.80 16.41
C ALA A 493 8.21 -9.41 15.90
N GLY A 494 8.31 -8.30 15.15
CA GLY A 494 9.54 -7.81 14.52
C GLY A 494 10.79 -7.85 15.40
N PRO A 495 10.86 -7.13 16.53
CA PRO A 495 12.03 -7.15 17.42
C PRO A 495 12.43 -8.55 17.92
N PHE A 496 11.47 -9.42 18.21
CA PHE A 496 11.73 -10.77 18.71
C PHE A 496 12.18 -11.70 17.59
N ALA A 497 11.47 -11.70 16.46
CA ALA A 497 11.82 -12.45 15.27
C ALA A 497 13.21 -12.04 14.77
N ASN A 498 13.49 -10.74 14.69
CA ASN A 498 14.78 -10.19 14.27
C ASN A 498 15.94 -10.57 15.18
N PHE A 499 15.67 -10.89 16.45
CA PHE A 499 16.71 -11.31 17.40
C PHE A 499 17.36 -12.63 16.99
N ILE A 500 16.58 -13.52 16.38
CA ILE A 500 17.01 -14.82 15.85
C ILE A 500 17.30 -14.71 14.34
N ALA A 501 16.41 -14.05 13.60
CA ALA A 501 16.47 -13.93 12.15
C ALA A 501 17.73 -13.21 11.66
N ILE A 502 18.10 -12.04 12.23
CA ILE A 502 19.21 -11.24 11.69
C ILE A 502 20.56 -11.96 11.78
N PRO A 503 20.95 -12.57 12.93
CA PRO A 503 22.17 -13.38 13.00
C PRO A 503 22.16 -14.55 12.01
N LEU A 504 21.04 -15.27 11.91
CA LEU A 504 20.91 -16.41 11.00
C LEU A 504 21.05 -15.98 9.54
N ILE A 505 20.39 -14.89 9.13
CA ILE A 505 20.53 -14.34 7.78
C ILE A 505 21.98 -13.93 7.50
N GLY A 506 22.66 -13.36 8.48
CA GLY A 506 24.10 -13.09 8.40
C GLY A 506 24.90 -14.29 7.94
N ILE A 507 24.64 -15.45 8.56
CA ILE A 507 25.29 -16.72 8.25
C ILE A 507 24.82 -17.26 6.89
N ILE A 508 23.50 -17.31 6.67
CA ILE A 508 22.87 -17.85 5.46
C ILE A 508 23.38 -17.12 4.20
N VAL A 509 23.43 -15.79 4.24
CA VAL A 509 23.90 -14.98 3.11
C VAL A 509 25.38 -15.19 2.84
N GLN A 510 26.20 -15.24 3.89
CA GLN A 510 27.64 -15.45 3.73
C GLN A 510 27.93 -16.84 3.16
N LEU A 511 27.44 -17.90 3.82
CA LEU A 511 27.60 -19.27 3.35
C LEU A 511 27.03 -19.45 1.94
N GLY A 512 25.84 -18.89 1.67
CA GLY A 512 25.21 -18.96 0.35
C GLY A 512 26.03 -18.27 -0.73
N LEU A 513 26.56 -17.07 -0.45
CA LEU A 513 27.41 -16.33 -1.38
C LEU A 513 28.73 -17.07 -1.63
N PHE A 514 29.40 -17.56 -0.58
CA PHE A 514 30.63 -18.35 -0.72
C PHE A 514 30.40 -19.66 -1.47
N ALA A 515 29.32 -20.38 -1.16
CA ALA A 515 28.93 -21.59 -1.88
C ALA A 515 28.69 -21.30 -3.37
N CYS A 516 28.01 -20.20 -3.70
CA CYS A 516 27.84 -19.78 -5.09
C CYS A 516 29.19 -19.50 -5.77
N LEU A 517 30.07 -18.71 -5.15
CA LEU A 517 31.36 -18.35 -5.72
C LEU A 517 32.26 -19.57 -5.94
N LEU A 518 32.32 -20.49 -4.97
CA LEU A 518 33.06 -21.75 -5.12
C LEU A 518 32.42 -22.65 -6.18
N GLY A 519 31.08 -22.68 -6.24
CA GLY A 519 30.33 -23.44 -7.24
C GLY A 519 30.55 -22.98 -8.68
N LEU A 520 31.04 -21.76 -8.91
CA LEU A 520 31.41 -21.29 -10.24
C LEU A 520 32.72 -21.90 -10.76
N ILE A 521 33.52 -22.55 -9.90
CA ILE A 521 34.78 -23.20 -10.29
C ILE A 521 34.46 -24.46 -11.11
N PRO A 522 34.90 -24.58 -12.37
CA PRO A 522 34.63 -25.74 -13.20
C PRO A 522 35.15 -27.05 -12.57
N GLY A 523 34.38 -28.13 -12.71
CA GLY A 523 34.74 -29.47 -12.22
C GLY A 523 34.49 -29.68 -10.73
N ILE A 524 35.28 -29.04 -9.86
CA ILE A 524 35.24 -29.30 -8.40
C ILE A 524 34.27 -28.40 -7.62
N GLY A 525 33.87 -27.26 -8.20
CA GLY A 525 33.15 -26.21 -7.48
C GLY A 525 31.84 -26.67 -6.83
N LEU A 526 31.08 -27.53 -7.50
CA LEU A 526 29.81 -28.03 -6.97
C LEU A 526 30.00 -28.87 -5.70
N TYR A 527 31.06 -29.69 -5.65
CA TYR A 527 31.41 -30.49 -4.47
C TYR A 527 31.84 -29.62 -3.29
N LEU A 528 32.50 -28.48 -3.55
CA LEU A 528 32.86 -27.51 -2.51
C LEU A 528 31.64 -26.71 -2.01
N ALA A 529 30.68 -26.44 -2.90
CA ALA A 529 29.44 -25.74 -2.54
C ALA A 529 28.50 -26.60 -1.69
N LEU A 530 28.47 -27.91 -1.91
CA LEU A 530 27.56 -28.84 -1.24
C LEU A 530 27.63 -28.81 0.31
N PRO A 531 28.79 -28.94 0.99
CA PRO A 531 28.82 -28.91 2.45
C PRO A 531 28.41 -27.56 3.03
N LEU A 532 28.75 -26.44 2.36
CA LEU A 532 28.31 -25.11 2.77
C LEU A 532 26.80 -24.94 2.64
N ASN A 533 26.23 -25.51 1.57
CA ASN A 533 24.80 -25.44 1.32
C ASN A 533 23.98 -26.44 2.16
N ALA A 534 24.57 -27.56 2.57
CA ALA A 534 24.00 -28.44 3.59
C ALA A 534 23.94 -27.74 4.95
N ALA A 535 24.99 -26.99 5.33
CA ALA A 535 24.96 -26.15 6.52
C ALA A 535 23.90 -25.02 6.39
N ASN A 536 23.79 -24.39 5.22
CA ASN A 536 22.72 -23.43 4.95
C ASN A 536 21.32 -24.03 5.11
N TYR A 537 21.10 -25.24 4.61
CA TYR A 537 19.80 -25.90 4.69
C TYR A 537 19.31 -26.00 6.15
N LEU A 538 20.19 -26.41 7.07
CA LEU A 538 19.88 -26.42 8.50
C LEU A 538 19.56 -25.02 9.05
N MET A 539 20.33 -24.01 8.65
CA MET A 539 20.11 -22.62 9.08
C MET A 539 18.78 -22.05 8.54
N ILE A 540 18.42 -22.37 7.29
CA ILE A 540 17.16 -21.97 6.67
C ILE A 540 15.99 -22.63 7.38
N TYR A 541 16.09 -23.91 7.72
CA TYR A 541 15.05 -24.61 8.46
C TYR A 541 14.81 -23.96 9.84
N LEU A 542 15.87 -23.71 10.59
CA LEU A 542 15.78 -23.01 11.88
C LEU A 542 15.19 -21.60 11.73
N PHE A 543 15.57 -20.91 10.67
CA PHE A 543 15.05 -19.59 10.34
C PHE A 543 13.55 -19.60 10.07
N LEU A 544 13.06 -20.50 9.21
CA LEU A 544 11.65 -20.62 8.87
C LEU A 544 10.82 -21.05 10.09
N TRP A 545 11.34 -21.97 10.89
CA TRP A 545 10.74 -22.36 12.17
C TRP A 545 10.59 -21.17 13.13
N ALA A 546 11.63 -20.35 13.28
CA ALA A 546 11.58 -19.15 14.12
C ALA A 546 10.58 -18.10 13.59
N ALA A 547 10.49 -17.93 12.27
CA ALA A 547 9.50 -17.05 11.64
C ALA A 547 8.07 -17.53 11.91
N HIS A 548 7.79 -18.81 11.69
CA HIS A 548 6.49 -19.44 11.94
C HIS A 548 6.05 -19.23 13.39
N ILE A 549 6.89 -19.62 14.37
CA ILE A 549 6.59 -19.45 15.80
C ILE A 549 6.32 -17.99 16.15
N SER A 550 7.13 -17.07 15.63
CA SER A 550 6.95 -15.64 15.91
C SER A 550 5.58 -15.14 15.45
N THR A 551 5.03 -15.68 14.36
CA THR A 551 3.71 -15.28 13.85
C THR A 551 2.53 -15.93 14.57
N VAL A 552 2.72 -17.15 15.08
CA VAL A 552 1.70 -17.85 15.86
C VAL A 552 1.60 -17.23 17.26
N VAL A 553 2.74 -16.89 17.87
CA VAL A 553 2.81 -16.41 19.26
C VAL A 553 2.57 -14.91 19.37
N LEU A 554 3.10 -14.10 18.45
CA LEU A 554 3.07 -12.64 18.55
C LEU A 554 2.21 -12.01 17.45
N PRO A 555 1.28 -11.10 17.81
CA PRO A 555 0.37 -10.52 16.82
C PRO A 555 1.07 -9.49 15.93
N PHE A 556 0.47 -9.26 14.76
CA PHE A 556 0.78 -8.14 13.88
C PHE A 556 -0.39 -7.14 13.85
N PRO A 557 -0.56 -6.36 14.93
CA PRO A 557 -1.78 -5.61 15.13
C PRO A 557 -1.93 -4.45 14.16
N TYR A 558 -3.19 -4.18 13.84
CA TYR A 558 -3.60 -2.95 13.20
C TYR A 558 -3.49 -1.78 14.18
N VAL A 559 -3.18 -0.60 13.67
CA VAL A 559 -3.14 0.64 14.44
C VAL A 559 -3.66 1.81 13.61
N PRO A 560 -4.30 2.81 14.23
CA PRO A 560 -4.63 4.06 13.57
C PRO A 560 -3.38 4.69 12.95
N SER A 561 -3.53 5.26 11.76
CA SER A 561 -2.43 5.88 11.05
C SER A 561 -2.06 7.22 11.69
N LEU A 562 -0.77 7.44 11.96
CA LEU A 562 -0.32 8.76 12.41
C LEU A 562 -0.54 9.80 11.30
N THR A 563 -0.83 11.05 11.65
CA THR A 563 -0.81 12.14 10.67
C THR A 563 0.60 12.70 10.47
N PRO A 564 0.88 13.42 9.37
CA PRO A 564 2.17 14.07 9.19
C PRO A 564 2.57 14.96 10.37
N ARG A 565 1.62 15.68 10.97
CA ARG A 565 1.86 16.50 12.17
C ARG A 565 2.23 15.66 13.40
N MET A 566 1.58 14.51 13.61
CA MET A 566 1.91 13.59 14.70
C MET A 566 3.28 12.94 14.50
N VAL A 567 3.61 12.54 13.26
CA VAL A 567 4.93 12.00 12.92
C VAL A 567 6.02 13.05 13.15
N ALA A 568 5.81 14.29 12.72
CA ALA A 568 6.73 15.40 12.96
C ALA A 568 6.90 15.67 14.47
N GLY A 569 5.80 15.73 15.22
CA GLY A 569 5.82 15.88 16.67
C GLY A 569 6.54 14.72 17.37
N TYR A 570 6.31 13.48 16.93
CA TYR A 570 6.99 12.29 17.44
C TYR A 570 8.51 12.39 17.24
N TYR A 571 8.96 12.72 16.04
CA TYR A 571 10.39 12.89 15.76
C TYR A 571 11.01 14.10 16.45
N PHE A 572 10.24 15.17 16.66
CA PHE A 572 10.65 16.31 17.48
C PHE A 572 10.91 15.88 18.93
N LEU A 573 9.98 15.16 19.56
CA LEU A 573 10.15 14.60 20.91
C LEU A 573 11.31 13.61 20.99
N LEU A 574 11.45 12.76 19.97
CA LEU A 574 12.55 11.80 19.89
C LEU A 574 13.91 12.51 19.78
N SER A 575 13.97 13.64 19.05
CA SER A 575 15.17 14.45 18.97
C SER A 575 15.54 15.04 20.34
N PHE A 576 14.55 15.46 21.13
CA PHE A 576 14.78 15.95 22.48
C PHE A 576 15.35 14.86 23.39
N PHE A 577 14.84 13.62 23.28
CA PHE A 577 15.42 12.46 23.98
C PHE A 577 16.88 12.21 23.59
N VAL A 578 17.22 12.25 22.30
CA VAL A 578 18.60 12.10 21.80
C VAL A 578 19.52 13.20 22.33
N PHE A 579 19.01 14.45 22.38
CA PHE A 579 19.78 15.64 22.76
C PHE A 579 19.62 16.08 24.22
N TRP A 580 18.96 15.30 25.07
CA TRP A 580 18.68 15.67 26.45
C TRP A 580 19.96 15.95 27.26
N LYS A 581 21.08 15.25 27.02
CA LYS A 581 22.34 15.48 27.76
C LYS A 581 23.07 16.78 27.44
N PRO A 582 23.33 17.14 26.17
CA PRO A 582 23.85 18.47 25.86
C PRO A 582 22.90 19.56 26.33
N LEU A 583 21.59 19.35 26.24
CA LEU A 583 20.60 20.31 26.73
C LEU A 583 20.64 20.43 28.27
N SER A 584 20.69 19.31 29.00
CA SER A 584 20.76 19.28 30.47
C SER A 584 22.08 19.80 31.03
N ARG A 585 23.18 19.76 30.27
CA ARG A 585 24.42 20.45 30.63
C ARG A 585 24.25 21.97 30.61
N HIS A 586 23.58 22.51 29.59
CA HIS A 586 23.25 23.94 29.54
C HIS A 586 22.24 24.30 30.65
N PHE A 587 21.28 23.41 30.96
CA PHE A 587 20.39 23.59 32.11
C PHE A 587 21.09 23.54 33.45
N ARG A 588 22.09 22.66 33.65
CA ARG A 588 22.89 22.63 34.88
C ARG A 588 23.68 23.91 35.05
N ILE A 589 24.29 24.43 33.96
CA ILE A 589 24.97 25.73 33.98
C ILE A 589 23.99 26.84 34.39
N LEU A 590 22.78 26.83 33.83
CA LEU A 590 21.71 27.76 34.21
C LEU A 590 21.26 27.59 35.68
N TYR A 591 21.07 26.36 36.16
CA TYR A 591 20.71 26.06 37.54
C TYR A 591 21.77 26.54 38.53
N TYR A 592 23.06 26.32 38.23
CA TYR A 592 24.15 26.84 39.04
C TYR A 592 24.20 28.38 39.00
N ASP A 593 23.97 29.01 37.85
CA ASP A 593 23.86 30.47 37.76
C ASP A 593 22.65 31.01 38.55
N LEU A 594 21.55 30.27 38.63
CA LEU A 594 20.31 30.62 39.33
C LEU A 594 20.43 30.47 40.87
N VAL A 595 20.97 29.33 41.33
CA VAL A 595 21.03 28.97 42.76
C VAL A 595 22.27 29.51 43.45
N MET A 596 23.43 29.53 42.76
CA MET A 596 24.69 30.00 43.36
C MET A 596 24.96 31.49 43.06
N GLY A 597 24.12 32.15 42.25
CA GLY A 597 24.21 33.61 42.01
C GLY A 597 25.44 34.09 41.22
N ILE A 598 26.22 33.17 40.64
CA ILE A 598 27.51 33.45 39.96
C ILE A 598 27.31 34.25 38.66
N GLY A 599 26.13 34.15 38.04
CA GLY A 599 25.73 34.97 36.88
C GLY A 599 24.99 36.26 37.27
N GLY A 600 25.27 37.37 36.59
CA GLY A 600 24.53 38.63 36.75
C GLY A 600 23.03 38.48 36.49
N VAL A 601 22.20 39.29 37.17
CA VAL A 601 20.72 39.22 37.15
C VAL A 601 20.14 39.16 35.73
N ARG A 602 20.69 39.94 34.80
CA ARG A 602 20.27 39.97 33.38
C ARG A 602 20.45 38.62 32.67
N ARG A 603 21.51 37.88 32.99
CA ARG A 603 21.80 36.55 32.42
C ARG A 603 20.90 35.47 33.01
N ARG A 604 20.55 35.59 34.30
CA ARG A 604 19.58 34.73 34.98
C ARG A 604 18.18 34.87 34.40
N VAL A 605 17.68 36.11 34.30
CA VAL A 605 16.36 36.40 33.72
C VAL A 605 16.29 35.91 32.28
N PHE A 606 17.27 36.25 31.43
CA PHE A 606 17.32 35.80 30.03
C PHE A 606 17.26 34.27 29.88
N SER A 607 18.02 33.55 30.71
CA SER A 607 18.11 32.10 30.61
C SER A 607 16.87 31.39 31.18
N LEU A 608 16.26 31.93 32.24
CA LEU A 608 14.97 31.46 32.76
C LEU A 608 13.85 31.71 31.72
N SER A 609 13.82 32.90 31.10
CA SER A 609 12.89 33.21 30.01
C SER A 609 13.07 32.29 28.81
N LEU A 610 14.31 31.99 28.40
CA LEU A 610 14.60 31.05 27.31
C LEU A 610 14.15 29.62 27.64
N PHE A 611 14.35 29.17 28.89
CA PHE A 611 13.86 27.86 29.33
C PHE A 611 12.34 27.77 29.31
N THR A 612 11.67 28.75 29.92
CA THR A 612 10.21 28.82 29.93
C THR A 612 9.68 28.90 28.51
N ALA A 613 10.30 29.69 27.63
CA ALA A 613 9.96 29.75 26.21
C ALA A 613 10.14 28.40 25.50
N ALA A 614 11.23 27.67 25.77
CA ALA A 614 11.47 26.34 25.19
C ALA A 614 10.47 25.28 25.69
N MET A 615 10.11 25.32 26.98
CA MET A 615 9.07 24.44 27.55
C MET A 615 7.69 24.76 26.99
N LEU A 616 7.32 26.05 26.92
CA LEU A 616 6.07 26.49 26.30
C LEU A 616 6.03 26.13 24.81
N PHE A 617 7.13 26.27 24.08
CA PHE A 617 7.24 25.88 22.68
C PHE A 617 7.09 24.36 22.50
N THR A 618 7.72 23.56 23.37
CA THR A 618 7.59 22.10 23.35
C THR A 618 6.17 21.66 23.68
N ALA A 619 5.56 22.26 24.71
CA ALA A 619 4.16 22.02 25.07
C ALA A 619 3.22 22.42 23.93
N ALA A 620 3.44 23.58 23.30
CA ALA A 620 2.69 24.03 22.14
C ALA A 620 2.82 23.05 20.97
N ILE A 621 4.01 22.53 20.67
CA ILE A 621 4.19 21.50 19.64
C ILE A 621 3.44 20.22 20.00
N ILE A 622 3.51 19.74 21.25
CA ILE A 622 2.78 18.54 21.68
C ILE A 622 1.28 18.75 21.48
N VAL A 623 0.75 19.89 21.91
CA VAL A 623 -0.66 20.24 21.71
C VAL A 623 -0.97 20.30 20.21
N LEU A 624 -0.26 21.09 19.40
CA LEU A 624 -0.54 21.23 17.96
C LEU A 624 -0.45 19.91 17.18
N CYS A 625 0.52 19.06 17.51
CA CYS A 625 0.77 17.81 16.80
C CYS A 625 -0.17 16.68 17.22
N PHE A 626 -0.57 16.61 18.49
CA PHE A 626 -1.32 15.48 19.05
C PHE A 626 -2.74 15.81 19.51
N HIS A 627 -3.17 17.08 19.45
CA HIS A 627 -4.55 17.44 19.77
C HIS A 627 -5.52 16.78 18.79
N PRO A 628 -6.53 16.03 19.29
CA PRO A 628 -7.52 15.38 18.46
C PRO A 628 -8.27 16.42 17.63
N GLU A 629 -8.61 16.06 16.39
CA GLU A 629 -9.54 16.87 15.59
C GLU A 629 -10.91 16.78 16.25
N LYS A 630 -11.49 17.95 16.57
CA LYS A 630 -12.90 18.00 16.96
C LYS A 630 -13.75 17.78 15.71
N PRO A 631 -14.92 17.13 15.83
CA PRO A 631 -15.86 17.09 14.73
C PRO A 631 -16.23 18.53 14.33
N ASP A 632 -16.37 18.76 13.03
CA ASP A 632 -16.67 20.06 12.44
C ASP A 632 -18.17 20.44 12.55
N GLY A 633 -18.97 19.60 13.22
CA GLY A 633 -20.40 19.80 13.39
C GLY A 633 -21.22 19.50 12.13
N LYS A 634 -20.62 18.88 11.11
CA LYS A 634 -21.29 18.51 9.86
C LYS A 634 -21.57 17.02 9.78
N LEU A 635 -22.60 16.64 9.02
CA LEU A 635 -22.85 15.26 8.64
C LEU A 635 -21.98 14.93 7.42
N HIS A 636 -21.21 13.84 7.49
CA HIS A 636 -20.39 13.35 6.38
C HIS A 636 -20.87 11.96 5.98
N VAL A 637 -21.34 11.80 4.74
CA VAL A 637 -21.76 10.52 4.15
C VAL A 637 -20.81 10.19 3.01
N GLU A 638 -20.00 9.14 3.17
CA GLU A 638 -19.01 8.74 2.17
C GLU A 638 -19.34 7.38 1.57
N PHE A 639 -19.60 7.37 0.27
CA PHE A 639 -19.83 6.18 -0.54
C PHE A 639 -18.47 5.66 -1.03
N LEU A 640 -18.06 4.51 -0.50
CA LEU A 640 -16.74 3.94 -0.76
C LEU A 640 -16.74 3.12 -2.06
N SER A 641 -15.63 3.17 -2.79
CA SER A 641 -15.43 2.36 -3.99
C SER A 641 -14.94 0.97 -3.60
N VAL A 642 -15.83 -0.04 -3.61
CA VAL A 642 -15.59 -1.38 -3.05
C VAL A 642 -15.57 -2.53 -4.07
N ARG A 643 -15.02 -2.32 -5.27
CA ARG A 643 -15.16 -3.26 -6.40
C ARG A 643 -16.64 -3.40 -6.80
N PHE A 644 -17.30 -4.55 -6.60
CA PHE A 644 -18.72 -4.73 -6.89
C PHE A 644 -19.45 -4.95 -5.56
N GLY A 645 -20.45 -4.13 -5.24
CA GLY A 645 -21.14 -4.07 -3.95
C GLY A 645 -21.22 -2.67 -3.35
N SER A 646 -21.71 -2.58 -2.11
CA SER A 646 -21.92 -1.36 -1.35
C SER A 646 -21.01 -1.28 -0.11
N ALA A 647 -20.55 -0.06 0.19
CA ALA A 647 -20.08 0.30 1.52
C ALA A 647 -20.21 1.81 1.73
N VAL A 648 -20.92 2.21 2.77
CA VAL A 648 -21.16 3.62 3.10
C VAL A 648 -20.70 3.90 4.53
N HIS A 649 -19.82 4.89 4.69
CA HIS A 649 -19.37 5.35 5.99
C HIS A 649 -20.04 6.70 6.32
N VAL A 650 -20.76 6.74 7.44
CA VAL A 650 -21.43 7.94 7.95
C VAL A 650 -20.70 8.41 9.21
N GLN A 651 -20.23 9.67 9.18
CA GLN A 651 -19.75 10.37 10.36
C GLN A 651 -20.79 11.42 10.77
N THR A 652 -21.28 11.33 12.00
CA THR A 652 -22.30 12.24 12.54
C THR A 652 -21.70 13.60 12.93
N PRO A 653 -22.51 14.66 13.02
CA PRO A 653 -22.10 15.98 13.54
C PRO A 653 -21.37 15.94 14.88
N SER A 654 -21.74 15.02 15.78
CA SER A 654 -21.07 14.81 17.07
C SER A 654 -19.78 13.99 17.01
N GLY A 655 -19.44 13.44 15.83
CA GLY A 655 -18.26 12.61 15.60
C GLY A 655 -18.47 11.11 15.81
N GLY A 656 -19.71 10.63 15.81
CA GLY A 656 -20.02 9.19 15.80
C GLY A 656 -19.75 8.57 14.44
N HIS A 657 -19.36 7.28 14.40
CA HIS A 657 -19.02 6.57 13.15
C HIS A 657 -19.90 5.34 12.94
N LEU A 658 -20.65 5.35 11.83
CA LEU A 658 -21.50 4.24 11.40
C LEU A 658 -21.00 3.71 10.05
N LEU A 659 -20.97 2.38 9.91
CA LEU A 659 -20.61 1.71 8.66
C LEU A 659 -21.78 0.86 8.17
N PHE A 660 -22.23 1.10 6.95
CA PHE A 660 -23.21 0.30 6.23
C PHE A 660 -22.45 -0.56 5.22
N ASP A 661 -22.51 -1.89 5.39
CA ASP A 661 -21.84 -2.88 4.55
C ASP A 661 -20.32 -2.73 4.43
N ALA A 662 -19.63 -3.69 3.79
CA ALA A 662 -18.17 -3.70 3.69
C ALA A 662 -17.63 -4.31 2.39
N GLY A 663 -18.46 -4.37 1.35
CA GLY A 663 -18.07 -4.91 0.06
C GLY A 663 -17.78 -6.43 0.05
N PRO A 664 -17.28 -6.95 -1.09
CA PRO A 664 -17.12 -8.38 -1.32
C PRO A 664 -15.87 -8.95 -0.67
N ASN A 665 -15.87 -10.26 -0.46
CA ASN A 665 -14.68 -11.01 -0.06
C ASN A 665 -14.48 -12.24 -0.97
N ASP A 666 -13.48 -12.17 -1.84
CA ASP A 666 -13.18 -13.15 -2.87
C ASP A 666 -12.03 -14.07 -2.44
N TYR A 667 -12.36 -15.28 -2.00
CA TYR A 667 -11.41 -16.27 -1.52
C TYR A 667 -10.52 -16.87 -2.62
N ARG A 668 -10.97 -16.91 -3.88
CA ARG A 668 -10.18 -17.45 -5.00
C ARG A 668 -9.00 -16.55 -5.31
N SER A 669 -9.23 -15.24 -5.36
CA SER A 669 -8.13 -14.26 -5.46
C SER A 669 -7.43 -14.01 -4.12
N GLY A 670 -8.06 -14.38 -3.00
CA GLY A 670 -7.59 -14.05 -1.65
C GLY A 670 -7.75 -12.56 -1.32
N TRP A 671 -8.69 -11.88 -1.98
CA TRP A 671 -8.99 -10.47 -1.79
C TRP A 671 -10.16 -10.29 -0.83
N ASN A 672 -9.92 -9.66 0.32
CA ASN A 672 -10.96 -9.29 1.27
C ASN A 672 -11.10 -7.75 1.30
N THR A 673 -12.24 -7.22 0.87
CA THR A 673 -12.48 -5.77 0.81
C THR A 673 -12.58 -5.14 2.20
N GLY A 674 -13.17 -5.85 3.16
CA GLY A 674 -13.18 -5.44 4.57
C GLY A 674 -11.78 -5.19 5.11
N GLU A 675 -10.84 -6.12 4.90
CA GLU A 675 -9.46 -6.00 5.39
C GLU A 675 -8.62 -4.99 4.61
N ARG A 676 -8.71 -5.02 3.27
CA ARG A 676 -7.79 -4.28 2.37
C ARG A 676 -8.26 -2.88 2.01
N THR A 677 -9.56 -2.62 2.06
CA THR A 677 -10.17 -1.34 1.72
C THR A 677 -10.75 -0.68 2.97
N ILE A 678 -11.76 -1.30 3.59
CA ILE A 678 -12.56 -0.66 4.65
C ILE A 678 -11.73 -0.39 5.92
N VAL A 679 -11.09 -1.42 6.48
CA VAL A 679 -10.25 -1.27 7.66
C VAL A 679 -9.08 -0.31 7.40
N GLN A 680 -8.46 -0.39 6.22
CA GLN A 680 -7.37 0.53 5.87
C GLN A 680 -7.86 1.98 5.81
N TYR A 681 -8.99 2.23 5.15
CA TYR A 681 -9.63 3.55 5.08
C TYR A 681 -9.98 4.10 6.47
N LEU A 682 -10.65 3.31 7.32
CA LEU A 682 -11.06 3.73 8.66
C LEU A 682 -9.84 4.07 9.54
N LEU A 683 -8.80 3.22 9.54
CA LEU A 683 -7.58 3.47 10.29
C LEU A 683 -6.78 4.66 9.75
N LYS A 684 -6.83 4.92 8.44
CA LYS A 684 -6.23 6.11 7.82
C LYS A 684 -6.94 7.41 8.22
N LYS A 685 -8.26 7.35 8.40
CA LYS A 685 -9.05 8.41 9.04
C LYS A 685 -8.91 8.47 10.56
N ARG A 686 -8.07 7.60 11.15
CA ARG A 686 -7.87 7.45 12.61
C ARG A 686 -9.14 7.06 13.37
N ILE A 687 -10.08 6.44 12.67
CA ILE A 687 -11.28 5.84 13.27
C ILE A 687 -10.84 4.53 13.90
N ASN A 688 -10.84 4.51 15.24
CA ASN A 688 -10.39 3.37 16.02
C ASN A 688 -11.54 2.47 16.46
N THR A 689 -12.78 2.96 16.43
CA THR A 689 -13.96 2.27 16.93
C THR A 689 -15.16 2.67 16.08
N LEU A 690 -16.10 1.75 15.90
CA LEU A 690 -17.37 2.02 15.23
C LEU A 690 -18.49 2.07 16.27
N ASP A 691 -19.34 3.09 16.17
CA ASP A 691 -20.53 3.20 17.00
C ASP A 691 -21.63 2.26 16.52
N ALA A 692 -21.72 2.05 15.21
CA ALA A 692 -22.58 1.03 14.62
C ALA A 692 -21.97 0.40 13.38
N VAL A 693 -22.26 -0.88 13.19
CA VAL A 693 -22.11 -1.60 11.93
C VAL A 693 -23.49 -2.07 11.50
N VAL A 694 -23.86 -1.81 10.26
CA VAL A 694 -25.16 -2.16 9.67
C VAL A 694 -24.90 -3.13 8.53
N MET A 695 -25.56 -4.28 8.58
CA MET A 695 -25.62 -5.24 7.49
C MET A 695 -26.97 -5.08 6.81
N THR A 696 -26.95 -4.54 5.59
CA THR A 696 -28.20 -4.17 4.90
C THR A 696 -28.91 -5.40 4.32
N ASN A 697 -28.15 -6.37 3.81
CA ASN A 697 -28.65 -7.64 3.30
C ASN A 697 -27.60 -8.76 3.51
N THR A 698 -27.89 -9.97 2.99
CA THR A 698 -27.00 -11.14 3.07
C THR A 698 -26.23 -11.42 1.79
N SER A 699 -26.20 -10.49 0.84
CA SER A 699 -25.53 -10.64 -0.44
C SER A 699 -24.00 -10.60 -0.25
N PRO A 700 -23.24 -11.57 -0.80
CA PRO A 700 -21.79 -11.64 -0.64
C PRO A 700 -21.02 -10.37 -1.04
N GLU A 701 -21.55 -9.61 -1.99
CA GLU A 701 -21.06 -8.33 -2.47
C GLU A 701 -21.13 -7.20 -1.45
N ASP A 702 -22.04 -7.28 -0.47
CA ASP A 702 -22.23 -6.24 0.55
C ASP A 702 -21.68 -6.69 1.91
N MET A 703 -22.11 -7.87 2.39
CA MET A 703 -21.75 -8.35 3.73
C MET A 703 -20.37 -9.02 3.78
N GLY A 704 -19.80 -9.42 2.64
CA GLY A 704 -18.63 -10.32 2.59
C GLY A 704 -17.41 -9.82 3.37
N GLY A 705 -17.20 -8.50 3.43
CA GLY A 705 -16.14 -7.84 4.16
C GLY A 705 -16.41 -7.62 5.65
N LEU A 706 -17.65 -7.71 6.13
CA LEU A 706 -18.03 -7.30 7.49
C LEU A 706 -17.31 -8.13 8.56
N ALA A 707 -17.12 -9.43 8.32
CA ALA A 707 -16.41 -10.32 9.23
C ALA A 707 -14.97 -9.85 9.51
N ALA A 708 -14.28 -9.31 8.49
CA ALA A 708 -12.94 -8.77 8.65
C ALA A 708 -12.97 -7.43 9.41
N VAL A 709 -13.98 -6.59 9.17
CA VAL A 709 -14.12 -5.30 9.86
C VAL A 709 -14.34 -5.52 11.36
N VAL A 710 -15.33 -6.33 11.76
CA VAL A 710 -15.69 -6.53 13.18
C VAL A 710 -14.69 -7.40 13.97
N SER A 711 -13.83 -8.16 13.28
CA SER A 711 -12.73 -8.89 13.94
C SER A 711 -11.56 -7.97 14.29
N ILE A 712 -11.36 -6.89 13.53
CA ILE A 712 -10.24 -5.96 13.70
C ILE A 712 -10.65 -4.70 14.47
N LEU A 713 -11.75 -4.07 14.06
CA LEU A 713 -12.25 -2.83 14.65
C LEU A 713 -13.38 -3.14 15.63
N PRO A 714 -13.29 -2.67 16.89
CA PRO A 714 -14.38 -2.83 17.84
C PRO A 714 -15.59 -2.01 17.40
N ALA A 715 -16.76 -2.65 17.39
CA ALA A 715 -18.06 -2.02 17.15
C ALA A 715 -18.91 -2.06 18.42
N LYS A 716 -19.68 -1.00 18.70
CA LYS A 716 -20.60 -0.98 19.86
C LYS A 716 -21.92 -1.68 19.56
N ARG A 717 -22.49 -1.43 18.39
CA ARG A 717 -23.79 -1.92 17.95
C ARG A 717 -23.69 -2.61 16.61
N PHE A 718 -24.47 -3.67 16.43
CA PHE A 718 -24.61 -4.37 15.16
C PHE A 718 -26.08 -4.43 14.77
N TYR A 719 -26.42 -3.87 13.63
CA TYR A 719 -27.79 -3.76 13.12
C TYR A 719 -27.97 -4.66 11.91
N ALA A 720 -29.07 -5.41 11.87
CA ALA A 720 -29.43 -6.26 10.75
C ALA A 720 -30.95 -6.47 10.66
N GLY A 721 -31.46 -6.71 9.45
CA GLY A 721 -32.87 -7.04 9.24
C GLY A 721 -33.24 -8.45 9.69
N LYS A 722 -32.24 -9.30 9.93
CA LYS A 722 -32.39 -10.67 10.44
C LYS A 722 -31.70 -10.82 11.79
N ASN A 723 -32.23 -11.70 12.63
CA ASN A 723 -31.62 -11.96 13.93
C ASN A 723 -30.35 -12.80 13.76
N VAL A 724 -29.20 -12.14 13.79
CA VAL A 724 -27.88 -12.80 13.68
C VAL A 724 -27.53 -13.57 14.97
N TRP A 725 -28.32 -13.41 16.06
CA TRP A 725 -27.96 -13.84 17.41
C TRP A 725 -28.84 -14.93 18.03
N ASP A 726 -29.92 -15.36 17.39
CA ASP A 726 -30.62 -16.59 17.81
C ASP A 726 -29.85 -17.86 17.42
N TRP A 727 -28.70 -17.69 16.77
CA TRP A 727 -27.71 -18.72 16.47
C TRP A 727 -27.15 -19.32 17.78
N ASP A 728 -26.93 -20.63 17.89
CA ASP A 728 -26.11 -21.25 18.95
C ASP A 728 -24.74 -21.60 18.36
N PRO A 729 -23.62 -21.01 18.83
CA PRO A 729 -22.30 -21.33 18.28
C PRO A 729 -21.82 -22.74 18.66
N ASN A 730 -22.47 -23.39 19.63
CA ASN A 730 -22.17 -24.77 20.01
C ASN A 730 -22.88 -25.80 19.12
N ASP A 731 -23.89 -25.38 18.36
CA ASP A 731 -24.59 -26.20 17.35
C ASP A 731 -24.43 -25.62 15.94
N ALA A 732 -23.16 -25.40 15.56
CA ALA A 732 -22.81 -24.95 14.21
C ALA A 732 -23.37 -25.89 13.13
N ALA A 733 -23.45 -27.19 13.41
CA ALA A 733 -23.95 -28.21 12.49
C ALA A 733 -25.48 -28.14 12.32
N GLY A 734 -26.24 -27.96 13.41
CA GLY A 734 -27.69 -27.79 13.36
C GLY A 734 -28.11 -26.50 12.69
N PHE A 735 -27.43 -25.38 12.97
CA PHE A 735 -27.68 -24.12 12.26
C PHE A 735 -27.28 -24.19 10.80
N GLN A 736 -26.11 -24.75 10.48
CA GLN A 736 -25.70 -24.99 9.10
C GLN A 736 -26.74 -25.85 8.38
N LYS A 737 -27.32 -26.86 9.04
CA LYS A 737 -28.37 -27.69 8.48
C LYS A 737 -29.70 -26.94 8.28
N THR A 738 -30.13 -26.11 9.23
CA THR A 738 -31.34 -25.28 9.09
C THR A 738 -31.18 -24.25 7.98
N LEU A 739 -30.06 -23.54 7.95
CA LEU A 739 -29.74 -22.56 6.93
C LEU A 739 -29.50 -23.22 5.56
N GLU A 740 -28.83 -24.37 5.50
CA GLU A 740 -28.74 -25.19 4.28
C GLU A 740 -30.11 -25.67 3.82
N THR A 741 -31.04 -25.96 4.73
CA THR A 741 -32.40 -26.42 4.38
C THR A 741 -33.22 -25.26 3.83
N GLU A 742 -33.23 -24.10 4.49
CA GLU A 742 -33.88 -22.87 4.01
C GLU A 742 -33.29 -22.42 2.66
N LEU A 743 -31.97 -22.40 2.54
CA LEU A 743 -31.26 -22.04 1.30
C LEU A 743 -31.41 -23.10 0.20
N ARG A 744 -31.49 -24.40 0.51
CA ARG A 744 -31.75 -25.46 -0.48
C ARG A 744 -33.19 -25.40 -0.98
N ASN A 745 -34.15 -25.13 -0.11
CA ASN A 745 -35.55 -24.94 -0.50
C ASN A 745 -35.69 -23.75 -1.46
N GLU A 746 -34.91 -22.69 -1.25
CA GLU A 746 -34.85 -21.54 -2.15
C GLU A 746 -34.05 -21.80 -3.44
N ALA A 747 -32.93 -22.53 -3.36
CA ALA A 747 -32.15 -22.95 -4.52
C ALA A 747 -32.92 -23.93 -5.43
N ALA A 748 -33.84 -24.73 -4.86
CA ALA A 748 -34.74 -25.60 -5.62
C ALA A 748 -35.73 -24.80 -6.47
N GLU A 749 -36.09 -23.59 -6.04
CA GLU A 749 -36.94 -22.67 -6.78
C GLU A 749 -36.15 -21.80 -7.78
N ASN A 750 -34.85 -21.59 -7.55
CA ASN A 750 -33.99 -20.78 -8.43
C ASN A 750 -32.63 -21.45 -8.73
N PRO A 751 -32.62 -22.57 -9.50
CA PRO A 751 -31.45 -23.44 -9.70
C PRO A 751 -30.27 -22.83 -10.47
N ARG A 752 -30.36 -21.55 -10.87
CA ARG A 752 -29.29 -20.81 -11.56
C ARG A 752 -28.47 -19.90 -10.66
N ASN A 753 -28.92 -19.61 -9.44
CA ASN A 753 -28.22 -18.69 -8.56
C ASN A 753 -27.07 -19.43 -7.84
N LYS A 754 -25.83 -18.94 -8.03
CA LYS A 754 -24.59 -19.59 -7.57
C LYS A 754 -23.98 -18.90 -6.36
N ASP A 755 -24.61 -17.82 -5.89
CA ASP A 755 -24.11 -16.99 -4.79
C ASP A 755 -24.51 -17.54 -3.41
N PHE A 756 -25.40 -18.54 -3.37
CA PHE A 756 -25.88 -19.20 -2.14
C PHE A 756 -24.78 -19.79 -1.27
N GLY A 757 -23.86 -20.57 -1.85
CA GLY A 757 -22.76 -21.19 -1.11
C GLY A 757 -21.77 -20.16 -0.54
N ALA A 758 -21.59 -19.04 -1.25
CA ALA A 758 -20.76 -17.94 -0.79
C ALA A 758 -21.43 -17.19 0.37
N ALA A 759 -22.73 -16.89 0.27
CA ALA A 759 -23.49 -16.18 1.30
C ALA A 759 -23.48 -16.94 2.64
N LEU A 760 -23.79 -18.24 2.62
CA LEU A 760 -23.73 -19.12 3.80
C LEU A 760 -22.34 -19.09 4.46
N PHE A 761 -21.29 -19.21 3.65
CA PHE A 761 -19.92 -19.17 4.12
C PHE A 761 -19.56 -17.81 4.75
N HIS A 762 -19.89 -16.69 4.11
CA HIS A 762 -19.61 -15.35 4.62
C HIS A 762 -20.37 -15.05 5.92
N PHE A 763 -21.64 -15.47 5.98
CA PHE A 763 -22.47 -15.31 7.16
C PHE A 763 -21.91 -16.08 8.36
N SER A 764 -21.54 -17.36 8.18
CA SER A 764 -20.92 -18.15 9.25
C SER A 764 -19.61 -17.55 9.78
N LYS A 765 -18.79 -16.95 8.89
CA LYS A 765 -17.56 -16.25 9.27
C LYS A 765 -17.85 -14.97 10.04
N LEU A 766 -18.82 -14.17 9.61
CA LEU A 766 -19.25 -12.97 10.31
C LEU A 766 -19.75 -13.31 11.71
N ALA A 767 -20.61 -14.31 11.81
CA ALA A 767 -21.18 -14.74 13.05
C ALA A 767 -20.07 -15.25 14.00
N THR A 768 -19.12 -16.04 13.50
CA THR A 768 -17.93 -16.47 14.26
C THR A 768 -17.11 -15.27 14.74
N ALA A 769 -16.83 -14.28 13.87
CA ALA A 769 -16.07 -13.09 14.24
C ALA A 769 -16.75 -12.27 15.34
N LEU A 770 -18.07 -12.19 15.30
CA LEU A 770 -18.88 -11.51 16.30
C LEU A 770 -18.78 -12.20 17.67
N ARG A 771 -18.79 -13.54 17.73
CA ARG A 771 -18.85 -14.31 18.99
C ARG A 771 -17.54 -14.93 19.47
N ALA A 772 -16.50 -14.95 18.64
CA ALA A 772 -15.25 -15.61 18.97
C ALA A 772 -14.67 -15.07 20.29
N PRO A 773 -14.26 -15.97 21.22
CA PRO A 773 -13.62 -15.54 22.45
C PRO A 773 -12.37 -14.74 22.14
N TRP A 774 -12.05 -13.80 23.03
CA TRP A 774 -10.89 -12.95 22.88
C TRP A 774 -9.62 -13.79 23.04
N ASN A 775 -8.93 -14.04 21.94
CA ASN A 775 -7.57 -14.54 21.99
C ASN A 775 -6.58 -13.39 22.22
N LEU A 776 -5.35 -13.71 22.65
CA LEU A 776 -4.30 -12.73 22.94
C LEU A 776 -4.05 -11.77 21.76
N ARG A 777 -4.19 -12.27 20.53
CA ARG A 777 -4.07 -11.47 19.30
C ARG A 777 -5.15 -10.40 19.20
N ARG A 778 -6.43 -10.78 19.31
CA ARG A 778 -7.57 -9.85 19.27
C ARG A 778 -7.48 -8.83 20.41
N TYR A 779 -7.06 -9.26 21.59
CA TYR A 779 -6.83 -8.37 22.73
C TYR A 779 -5.79 -7.29 22.44
N LEU A 780 -4.62 -7.68 21.93
CA LEU A 780 -3.55 -6.73 21.62
C LEU A 780 -3.89 -5.82 20.43
N GLU A 781 -4.62 -6.34 19.43
CA GLU A 781 -5.17 -5.55 18.33
C GLU A 781 -6.08 -4.43 18.86
N VAL A 782 -7.09 -4.75 19.67
CA VAL A 782 -8.01 -3.73 20.19
C VAL A 782 -7.32 -2.77 21.18
N LEU A 783 -6.41 -3.27 22.02
CA LEU A 783 -5.61 -2.44 22.94
C LEU A 783 -4.86 -1.33 22.20
N LEU A 784 -4.22 -1.66 21.09
CA LEU A 784 -3.41 -0.69 20.34
C LEU A 784 -4.25 0.20 19.42
N ILE A 785 -5.42 -0.26 19.01
CA ILE A 785 -6.35 0.53 18.22
C ILE A 785 -7.07 1.57 19.10
N ALA A 786 -7.63 1.14 20.23
CA ALA A 786 -8.49 1.96 21.09
C ALA A 786 -8.09 1.86 22.57
N PRO A 787 -6.88 2.30 22.96
CA PRO A 787 -6.38 2.13 24.33
C PRO A 787 -7.26 2.84 25.37
N ASN A 788 -7.83 4.00 25.05
CA ASN A 788 -8.70 4.72 25.98
C ASN A 788 -10.07 4.05 26.16
N ARG A 789 -10.39 3.05 25.32
CA ARG A 789 -11.58 2.21 25.43
C ARG A 789 -11.24 0.81 25.97
N LEU A 790 -10.04 0.62 26.54
CA LEU A 790 -9.62 -0.59 27.27
C LEU A 790 -10.60 -1.05 28.35
N PHE A 791 -11.45 -0.14 28.85
CA PHE A 791 -12.49 -0.43 29.82
C PHE A 791 -13.81 -0.91 29.19
N SER A 792 -14.04 -0.73 27.88
CA SER A 792 -15.17 -1.33 27.17
C SER A 792 -14.76 -2.68 26.57
N LEU A 793 -14.44 -3.63 27.44
CA LEU A 793 -14.41 -5.06 27.16
C LEU A 793 -15.84 -5.61 26.95
N SER A 794 -16.69 -4.90 26.20
CA SER A 794 -18.15 -5.16 26.15
C SER A 794 -18.56 -6.42 25.38
N GLY A 795 -17.61 -7.32 25.08
CA GLY A 795 -17.90 -8.54 24.34
C GLY A 795 -18.27 -8.26 22.88
N PRO A 796 -18.96 -9.18 22.19
CA PRO A 796 -19.62 -8.90 20.91
C PRO A 796 -20.36 -7.55 20.87
N PRO A 797 -20.44 -6.86 19.72
CA PRO A 797 -21.31 -5.70 19.60
C PRO A 797 -22.75 -6.06 19.96
N LYS A 798 -23.47 -5.14 20.61
CA LYS A 798 -24.87 -5.39 20.99
C LYS A 798 -25.73 -5.46 19.73
N PRO A 799 -26.51 -6.54 19.54
CA PRO A 799 -27.33 -6.67 18.37
C PRO A 799 -28.67 -5.97 18.44
N TYR A 800 -29.13 -5.53 17.28
CA TYR A 800 -30.42 -4.92 17.08
C TYR A 800 -31.04 -5.45 15.80
N LEU A 801 -32.22 -6.06 15.94
CA LEU A 801 -33.09 -6.35 14.82
C LEU A 801 -33.65 -5.02 14.31
N VAL A 802 -33.55 -4.79 13.00
CA VAL A 802 -34.01 -3.57 12.35
C VAL A 802 -35.24 -3.86 11.51
N ARG A 803 -36.26 -3.02 11.66
CA ARG A 803 -37.48 -2.98 10.83
C ARG A 803 -37.85 -1.52 10.54
N GLU A 804 -38.81 -1.30 9.66
CA GLU A 804 -39.40 0.02 9.44
C GLU A 804 -39.74 0.72 10.78
N GLY A 805 -39.40 2.01 10.88
CA GLY A 805 -39.57 2.84 12.07
C GLY A 805 -38.45 2.72 13.11
N THR A 806 -37.51 1.79 12.95
CA THR A 806 -36.37 1.65 13.88
C THR A 806 -35.44 2.85 13.75
N VAL A 807 -35.27 3.62 14.83
CA VAL A 807 -34.31 4.73 14.90
C VAL A 807 -32.92 4.18 15.28
N LEU A 808 -31.97 4.26 14.35
CA LEU A 808 -30.59 3.80 14.57
C LEU A 808 -29.79 4.84 15.36
N TRP A 809 -30.00 6.11 15.03
CA TRP A 809 -29.26 7.23 15.60
C TRP A 809 -30.13 8.48 15.63
N ARG A 810 -30.04 9.24 16.72
CA ARG A 810 -30.63 10.57 16.83
C ARG A 810 -29.71 11.45 17.67
N GLU A 811 -29.39 12.64 17.20
CA GLU A 811 -28.62 13.64 17.94
C GLU A 811 -28.95 15.06 17.52
N GLU A 812 -28.69 16.03 18.39
CA GLU A 812 -28.76 17.45 18.08
C GLU A 812 -27.38 17.95 17.64
N GLY A 813 -27.33 18.63 16.49
CA GLY A 813 -26.11 19.23 15.95
C GLY A 813 -26.30 20.71 15.62
N PRO A 814 -25.22 21.43 15.25
CA PRO A 814 -25.27 22.85 14.92
C PRO A 814 -26.24 23.21 13.78
N GLY A 815 -26.40 22.31 12.81
CA GLY A 815 -27.33 22.40 11.68
C GLY A 815 -28.75 21.87 11.94
N GLY A 816 -29.08 21.49 13.18
CA GLY A 816 -30.37 20.92 13.57
C GLY A 816 -30.30 19.46 14.03
N THR A 817 -31.44 18.80 14.10
CA THR A 817 -31.54 17.39 14.51
C THR A 817 -31.05 16.46 13.39
N LEU A 818 -30.14 15.55 13.71
CA LEU A 818 -29.81 14.37 12.90
C LEU A 818 -30.70 13.21 13.33
N GLU A 819 -31.33 12.54 12.36
CA GLU A 819 -32.07 11.29 12.59
C GLU A 819 -31.78 10.27 11.48
N ILE A 820 -31.45 9.04 11.87
CA ILE A 820 -31.23 7.90 10.98
C ILE A 820 -32.28 6.86 11.29
N VAL A 821 -33.22 6.64 10.37
CA VAL A 821 -34.37 5.75 10.55
C VAL A 821 -34.37 4.69 9.46
N ALA A 822 -34.59 3.44 9.86
CA ALA A 822 -34.88 2.37 8.91
C ALA A 822 -36.32 2.51 8.41
N ILE A 823 -36.50 2.50 7.10
CA ILE A 823 -37.82 2.67 6.46
C ILE A 823 -38.25 1.45 5.65
N HIS A 824 -37.39 0.44 5.57
CA HIS A 824 -37.67 -0.85 4.95
C HIS A 824 -36.84 -1.93 5.64
N PRO A 825 -37.34 -3.18 5.81
CA PRO A 825 -38.65 -3.68 5.37
C PRO A 825 -39.82 -3.34 6.32
N PRO A 826 -41.06 -3.24 5.78
CA PRO A 826 -42.28 -3.13 6.59
C PRO A 826 -42.54 -4.37 7.45
N GLU A 827 -43.34 -4.22 8.49
CA GLU A 827 -43.67 -5.34 9.38
C GLU A 827 -44.45 -6.45 8.63
N GLY A 828 -44.00 -7.70 8.77
CA GLY A 828 -44.60 -8.85 8.08
C GLY A 828 -44.18 -9.04 6.63
N PHE A 829 -43.35 -8.15 6.06
CA PHE A 829 -42.75 -8.31 4.75
C PHE A 829 -41.49 -9.17 4.88
N SER A 830 -41.62 -10.46 4.55
CA SER A 830 -40.52 -11.43 4.53
C SER A 830 -40.54 -12.19 3.20
N PRO A 831 -40.11 -11.56 2.08
CA PRO A 831 -39.75 -12.33 0.90
C PRO A 831 -38.56 -13.27 1.22
N LYS A 832 -38.34 -14.31 0.43
CA LYS A 832 -37.23 -15.28 0.61
C LYS A 832 -35.86 -14.57 0.54
N PHE A 833 -34.71 -15.24 0.77
CA PHE A 833 -33.36 -14.61 0.74
C PHE A 833 -33.09 -13.89 -0.59
N SER A 834 -33.49 -12.62 -0.64
CA SER A 834 -33.55 -11.82 -1.85
C SER A 834 -33.16 -10.38 -1.54
N ASN A 835 -32.68 -9.69 -2.58
CA ASN A 835 -32.33 -8.28 -2.53
C ASN A 835 -33.51 -7.38 -2.12
N ASP A 836 -34.75 -7.84 -2.32
CA ASP A 836 -35.96 -7.14 -1.91
C ASP A 836 -36.14 -7.05 -0.37
N GLU A 837 -35.37 -7.79 0.45
CA GLU A 837 -35.35 -7.63 1.92
C GLU A 837 -34.34 -6.58 2.42
N SER A 838 -33.57 -5.96 1.51
CA SER A 838 -32.49 -5.06 1.91
C SER A 838 -33.00 -3.94 2.81
N LEU A 839 -32.27 -3.64 3.88
CA LEU A 839 -32.58 -2.50 4.74
C LEU A 839 -32.40 -1.20 3.95
N ALA A 840 -33.42 -0.33 3.99
CA ALA A 840 -33.31 1.04 3.50
C ALA A 840 -33.40 2.03 4.64
N PHE A 841 -32.66 3.12 4.54
CA PHE A 841 -32.54 4.14 5.58
C PHE A 841 -32.78 5.54 5.05
N SER A 842 -33.59 6.30 5.78
CA SER A 842 -33.67 7.75 5.65
C SER A 842 -32.76 8.41 6.68
N ILE A 843 -31.82 9.22 6.21
CA ILE A 843 -30.94 10.05 7.04
C ILE A 843 -31.37 11.50 6.85
N ARG A 844 -31.81 12.17 7.92
CA ARG A 844 -32.22 13.58 7.88
C ARG A 844 -31.34 14.39 8.80
N TYR A 845 -30.78 15.49 8.30
CA TYR A 845 -30.04 16.47 9.11
C TYR A 845 -30.51 17.87 8.75
N GLY A 846 -31.22 18.52 9.68
CA GLY A 846 -31.90 19.78 9.40
C GLY A 846 -32.85 19.66 8.21
N ASN A 847 -32.61 20.43 7.16
CA ASN A 847 -33.37 20.44 5.90
C ASN A 847 -32.82 19.50 4.83
N THR A 848 -31.68 18.85 5.09
CA THR A 848 -31.04 17.92 4.14
C THR A 848 -31.46 16.48 4.39
N GLY A 849 -31.69 15.71 3.32
CA GLY A 849 -32.10 14.31 3.37
C GLY A 849 -31.23 13.40 2.49
N PHE A 850 -30.97 12.20 2.97
CA PHE A 850 -30.29 11.13 2.23
C PHE A 850 -31.11 9.86 2.30
N LEU A 851 -31.27 9.18 1.18
CA LEU A 851 -31.91 7.88 1.10
C LEU A 851 -30.89 6.82 0.70
N LEU A 852 -30.62 5.89 1.61
CA LEU A 852 -29.78 4.72 1.38
C LEU A 852 -30.69 3.52 1.09
N THR A 853 -30.74 3.06 -0.16
CA THR A 853 -31.65 1.96 -0.56
C THR A 853 -30.99 0.60 -0.63
N SER A 854 -29.67 0.51 -0.43
CA SER A 854 -28.89 -0.72 -0.61
C SER A 854 -29.24 -1.37 -1.97
N ASP A 855 -29.40 -2.69 -1.99
CA ASP A 855 -29.61 -3.51 -3.17
C ASP A 855 -31.09 -3.77 -3.50
N LEU A 856 -32.02 -2.96 -2.95
CA LEU A 856 -33.44 -3.13 -3.22
C LEU A 856 -33.76 -3.23 -4.72
N THR A 857 -34.52 -4.26 -5.08
CA THR A 857 -35.02 -4.50 -6.44
C THR A 857 -36.51 -4.21 -6.53
N LYS A 858 -37.17 -4.68 -7.59
CA LYS A 858 -38.54 -4.26 -7.95
C LYS A 858 -39.55 -4.41 -6.82
N GLN A 859 -39.62 -5.54 -6.11
CA GLN A 859 -40.68 -5.75 -5.11
C GLN A 859 -40.43 -4.92 -3.85
N GLY A 860 -39.18 -4.87 -3.39
CA GLY A 860 -38.78 -4.08 -2.24
C GLY A 860 -38.95 -2.58 -2.48
N ILE A 861 -38.63 -2.09 -3.69
CA ILE A 861 -38.89 -0.70 -4.07
C ILE A 861 -40.40 -0.39 -4.11
N LEU A 862 -41.23 -1.30 -4.61
CA LEU A 862 -42.69 -1.11 -4.58
C LEU A 862 -43.23 -0.99 -3.15
N LYS A 863 -42.64 -1.69 -2.19
CA LYS A 863 -42.96 -1.50 -0.77
C LYS A 863 -42.36 -0.25 -0.18
N LEU A 864 -41.15 0.11 -0.57
CA LEU A 864 -40.50 1.35 -0.13
C LEU A 864 -41.33 2.59 -0.49
N VAL A 865 -41.94 2.63 -1.67
CA VAL A 865 -42.78 3.78 -2.10
C VAL A 865 -44.16 3.84 -1.43
N GLU A 866 -44.56 2.81 -0.68
CA GLU A 866 -45.78 2.82 0.15
C GLU A 866 -45.56 3.56 1.49
N VAL A 867 -44.30 3.75 1.91
CA VAL A 867 -43.93 4.47 3.14
C VAL A 867 -44.30 5.96 3.00
N ASP A 868 -44.56 6.62 4.13
CA ASP A 868 -44.84 8.06 4.18
C ASP A 868 -43.81 8.86 3.34
N PRO A 869 -44.26 9.60 2.30
CA PRO A 869 -43.37 10.31 1.37
C PRO A 869 -42.36 11.24 2.04
N ARG A 870 -42.66 11.73 3.25
CA ARG A 870 -41.74 12.57 4.03
C ARG A 870 -40.40 11.88 4.30
N TRP A 871 -40.37 10.56 4.40
CA TRP A 871 -39.13 9.79 4.61
C TRP A 871 -38.40 9.46 3.30
N LEU A 872 -39.07 9.57 2.15
CA LEU A 872 -38.50 9.30 0.84
C LEU A 872 -37.87 10.56 0.23
N HIS A 873 -38.41 11.74 0.54
CA HIS A 873 -37.89 13.02 0.08
C HIS A 873 -36.44 13.25 0.55
N SER A 874 -35.50 13.23 -0.39
CA SER A 874 -34.06 13.33 -0.12
C SER A 874 -33.33 14.12 -1.21
N ASP A 875 -32.27 14.82 -0.81
CA ASP A 875 -31.38 15.53 -1.74
C ASP A 875 -30.33 14.57 -2.33
N VAL A 876 -30.00 13.49 -1.60
CA VAL A 876 -29.05 12.47 -2.04
C VAL A 876 -29.70 11.08 -2.06
N LEU A 877 -29.58 10.36 -3.16
CA LEU A 877 -30.05 8.99 -3.31
C LEU A 877 -28.88 8.05 -3.58
N GLN A 878 -28.69 7.02 -2.75
CA GLN A 878 -27.95 5.84 -3.18
C GLN A 878 -28.84 5.09 -4.19
N VAL A 879 -28.39 4.91 -5.43
CA VAL A 879 -29.21 4.25 -6.45
C VAL A 879 -29.41 2.78 -6.06
N PRO A 880 -30.66 2.27 -6.02
CA PRO A 880 -30.92 0.89 -5.61
C PRO A 880 -30.31 -0.13 -6.58
N ALA A 881 -29.85 -1.26 -6.03
CA ALA A 881 -29.27 -2.38 -6.76
C ALA A 881 -28.24 -1.93 -7.82
N HIS A 882 -27.44 -0.93 -7.46
CA HIS A 882 -26.40 -0.37 -8.31
C HIS A 882 -26.88 0.20 -9.66
N GLY A 883 -28.17 0.52 -9.83
CA GLY A 883 -28.73 0.94 -11.13
C GLY A 883 -29.10 -0.21 -12.06
N SER A 884 -29.30 -1.41 -11.53
CA SER A 884 -29.81 -2.56 -12.27
C SER A 884 -31.15 -2.25 -12.96
N PRO A 885 -31.44 -2.80 -14.16
CA PRO A 885 -32.76 -2.69 -14.78
C PRO A 885 -33.90 -3.18 -13.87
N GLN A 886 -33.62 -4.08 -12.94
CA GLN A 886 -34.59 -4.62 -11.99
C GLN A 886 -34.97 -3.62 -10.89
N ALA A 887 -34.18 -2.55 -10.73
CA ALA A 887 -34.36 -1.47 -9.76
C ALA A 887 -34.71 -0.12 -10.41
N ALA A 888 -34.68 -0.03 -11.73
CA ALA A 888 -35.04 1.15 -12.50
C ALA A 888 -36.56 1.38 -12.46
N ILE A 889 -37.03 2.03 -11.39
CA ILE A 889 -38.44 2.41 -11.21
C ILE A 889 -38.54 3.94 -11.26
N PRO A 890 -38.96 4.52 -12.40
CA PRO A 890 -39.09 5.97 -12.59
C PRO A 890 -39.91 6.69 -11.50
N TYR A 891 -40.90 5.99 -10.94
CA TYR A 891 -41.75 6.51 -9.89
C TYR A 891 -40.97 6.77 -8.58
N LEU A 892 -40.01 5.92 -8.22
CA LEU A 892 -39.17 6.11 -7.04
C LEU A 892 -38.41 7.44 -7.15
N TYR A 893 -37.73 7.68 -8.27
CA TYR A 893 -36.96 8.91 -8.48
C TYR A 893 -37.84 10.16 -8.44
N LYS A 894 -39.08 10.07 -8.94
CA LYS A 894 -40.07 11.15 -8.85
C LYS A 894 -40.45 11.46 -7.39
N VAL A 895 -40.65 10.44 -6.56
CA VAL A 895 -41.02 10.63 -5.15
C VAL A 895 -39.81 11.16 -4.35
N VAL A 896 -38.62 10.61 -4.57
CA VAL A 896 -37.41 10.98 -3.83
C VAL A 896 -37.04 12.44 -4.07
N PHE A 897 -36.95 12.87 -5.33
CA PHE A 897 -36.52 14.24 -5.66
C PHE A 897 -37.69 15.23 -5.74
N GLY A 898 -38.94 14.77 -5.93
CA GLY A 898 -40.11 15.63 -6.01
C GLY A 898 -39.96 16.75 -7.06
N GLU A 899 -40.36 17.97 -6.70
CA GLU A 899 -40.15 19.18 -7.52
C GLU A 899 -38.73 19.79 -7.36
N LYS A 900 -37.88 19.24 -6.49
CA LYS A 900 -36.48 19.71 -6.30
C LYS A 900 -35.54 19.28 -7.44
N ALA A 901 -36.03 18.48 -8.39
CA ALA A 901 -35.33 18.14 -9.63
C ALA A 901 -34.77 19.41 -10.30
N GLY A 902 -33.43 19.57 -10.31
CA GLY A 902 -32.73 20.75 -10.82
C GLY A 902 -32.11 21.70 -9.77
N ARG A 903 -32.31 21.50 -8.46
CA ARG A 903 -31.60 22.25 -7.39
C ARG A 903 -31.00 21.29 -6.36
N ASN A 904 -29.67 21.10 -6.39
CA ASN A 904 -28.89 20.34 -5.41
C ASN A 904 -29.30 18.86 -5.20
N ALA A 905 -29.78 18.17 -6.24
CA ALA A 905 -30.08 16.74 -6.20
C ALA A 905 -28.89 15.89 -6.70
N LEU A 906 -28.54 14.82 -5.98
CA LEU A 906 -27.46 13.90 -6.33
C LEU A 906 -27.94 12.44 -6.26
N ALA A 907 -27.65 11.64 -7.29
CA ALA A 907 -27.76 10.19 -7.27
C ALA A 907 -26.37 9.57 -7.29
N VAL A 908 -26.09 8.67 -6.35
CA VAL A 908 -24.82 7.97 -6.23
C VAL A 908 -24.99 6.50 -6.62
N VAL A 909 -24.31 6.10 -7.68
CA VAL A 909 -24.23 4.71 -8.14
C VAL A 909 -23.01 4.06 -7.49
N SER A 910 -23.26 3.14 -6.54
CA SER A 910 -22.22 2.43 -5.81
C SER A 910 -21.70 1.22 -6.59
N THR A 911 -20.93 1.47 -7.64
CA THR A 911 -20.24 0.45 -8.43
C THR A 911 -18.77 0.79 -8.36
N GLY A 912 -17.95 0.13 -7.53
CA GLY A 912 -16.54 0.49 -7.42
C GLY A 912 -15.73 0.24 -8.71
N TRP A 913 -14.57 0.90 -8.89
CA TRP A 913 -13.81 0.89 -10.16
C TRP A 913 -13.39 -0.51 -10.64
N ALA A 914 -13.10 -1.42 -9.71
CA ALA A 914 -12.79 -2.81 -10.04
C ALA A 914 -14.04 -3.67 -10.38
N SER A 915 -15.22 -3.08 -10.48
CA SER A 915 -16.38 -3.69 -11.12
C SER A 915 -16.19 -3.77 -12.64
N ASP A 916 -15.38 -2.89 -13.24
CA ASP A 916 -15.03 -2.85 -14.68
C ASP A 916 -16.21 -3.32 -15.56
N LEU A 917 -17.27 -2.50 -15.59
CA LEU A 917 -18.51 -2.74 -16.35
C LEU A 917 -18.30 -2.77 -17.88
N LYS A 918 -17.07 -2.56 -18.36
CA LYS A 918 -16.70 -2.58 -19.78
C LYS A 918 -16.73 -3.98 -20.39
N LYS A 919 -16.91 -4.04 -21.72
CA LYS A 919 -16.94 -5.30 -22.49
C LYS A 919 -15.68 -6.15 -22.17
N PRO A 920 -15.84 -7.44 -21.82
CA PRO A 920 -14.68 -8.29 -21.60
C PRO A 920 -13.93 -8.52 -22.92
N ARG A 921 -12.61 -8.61 -22.80
CA ARG A 921 -11.67 -9.02 -23.86
C ARG A 921 -12.24 -10.22 -24.61
N ARG A 922 -12.27 -10.17 -25.96
CA ARG A 922 -12.62 -11.32 -26.82
C ARG A 922 -11.63 -12.47 -26.60
N GLY A 923 -11.87 -13.30 -25.59
CA GLY A 923 -11.11 -14.51 -25.28
C GLY A 923 -12.05 -15.70 -25.16
N HIS A 924 -11.74 -16.79 -25.86
CA HIS A 924 -12.50 -18.04 -25.80
C HIS A 924 -12.27 -18.75 -24.45
N PHE A 925 -13.22 -18.64 -23.52
CA PHE A 925 -13.15 -19.32 -22.23
C PHE A 925 -13.83 -20.71 -22.29
N THR A 926 -13.10 -21.77 -21.93
CA THR A 926 -13.63 -23.16 -21.81
C THR A 926 -14.47 -23.38 -20.54
N HIS A 927 -15.46 -24.27 -20.64
CA HIS A 927 -16.68 -24.49 -19.82
C HIS A 927 -16.64 -24.62 -18.27
N ARG A 928 -15.56 -24.26 -17.53
CA ARG A 928 -15.49 -24.46 -16.05
C ARG A 928 -15.52 -23.20 -15.16
N ASP A 929 -15.44 -21.98 -15.71
CA ASP A 929 -15.46 -20.73 -14.93
C ASP A 929 -16.86 -20.13 -14.79
N SER A 930 -17.60 -20.57 -13.77
CA SER A 930 -19.03 -20.30 -13.68
C SER A 930 -19.41 -19.04 -12.86
N PHE A 931 -18.60 -18.64 -11.89
CA PHE A 931 -18.73 -17.36 -11.15
C PHE A 931 -18.27 -16.16 -12.00
N LEU A 932 -17.15 -16.27 -12.72
CA LEU A 932 -16.65 -15.21 -13.60
C LEU A 932 -17.53 -15.01 -14.84
N ARG A 933 -18.09 -16.07 -15.43
CA ARG A 933 -19.07 -15.93 -16.54
C ARG A 933 -20.40 -15.33 -16.09
N HIS A 934 -20.90 -15.70 -14.91
CA HIS A 934 -22.14 -15.14 -14.37
C HIS A 934 -21.94 -13.66 -14.05
N ARG A 935 -20.85 -13.33 -13.34
CA ARG A 935 -20.41 -11.95 -13.13
C ARG A 935 -20.27 -11.17 -14.44
N GLN A 936 -19.73 -11.76 -15.51
CA GLN A 936 -19.60 -11.11 -16.83
C GLN A 936 -20.93 -10.84 -17.53
N LEU A 937 -21.84 -11.82 -17.57
CA LEU A 937 -23.17 -11.67 -18.18
C LEU A 937 -24.02 -10.69 -17.38
N PHE A 938 -23.96 -10.80 -16.05
CA PHE A 938 -24.64 -9.92 -15.11
C PHE A 938 -24.08 -8.49 -15.23
N GLN A 939 -22.75 -8.29 -15.24
CA GLN A 939 -22.13 -6.98 -15.41
C GLN A 939 -22.47 -6.32 -16.76
N LYS A 940 -22.61 -7.08 -17.85
CA LYS A 940 -22.98 -6.50 -19.16
C LYS A 940 -24.44 -6.05 -19.20
N GLN A 941 -25.35 -6.81 -18.60
CA GLN A 941 -26.76 -6.44 -18.46
C GLN A 941 -26.93 -5.29 -17.46
N LEU A 942 -26.15 -5.31 -16.38
CA LEU A 942 -26.11 -4.27 -15.36
C LEU A 942 -25.56 -2.96 -15.94
N ALA A 943 -24.47 -3.00 -16.72
CA ALA A 943 -23.88 -1.82 -17.35
C ALA A 943 -24.90 -1.10 -18.27
N ALA A 944 -25.61 -1.87 -19.10
CA ALA A 944 -26.64 -1.30 -19.95
C ALA A 944 -27.79 -0.67 -19.14
N GLY A 945 -28.23 -1.32 -18.06
CA GLY A 945 -29.25 -0.76 -17.17
C GLY A 945 -28.80 0.44 -16.36
N ILE A 946 -27.52 0.48 -15.99
CA ILE A 946 -26.91 1.60 -15.28
C ILE A 946 -26.95 2.84 -16.15
N GLU A 947 -26.53 2.74 -17.42
CA GLU A 947 -26.56 3.88 -18.34
C GLU A 947 -27.99 4.37 -18.58
N GLU A 948 -28.96 3.47 -18.76
CA GLU A 948 -30.38 3.83 -18.90
C GLU A 948 -30.91 4.56 -17.65
N THR A 949 -30.58 4.05 -16.46
CA THR A 949 -30.96 4.67 -15.18
C THR A 949 -30.30 6.05 -15.02
N ILE A 950 -29.04 6.19 -15.41
CA ILE A 950 -28.29 7.44 -15.38
C ILE A 950 -28.88 8.45 -16.35
N GLU A 951 -29.20 8.04 -17.58
CA GLU A 951 -29.86 8.90 -18.57
C GLU A 951 -31.20 9.41 -18.06
N GLU A 952 -32.00 8.55 -17.43
CA GLU A 952 -33.27 8.96 -16.82
C GLU A 952 -33.07 10.01 -15.72
N LEU A 953 -32.11 9.78 -14.81
CA LEU A 953 -31.80 10.71 -13.72
C LEU A 953 -31.25 12.04 -14.24
N LYS A 954 -30.36 12.01 -15.25
CA LYS A 954 -29.85 13.21 -15.93
C LYS A 954 -30.97 13.98 -16.63
N GLY A 955 -31.89 13.28 -17.29
CA GLY A 955 -33.08 13.88 -17.92
C GLY A 955 -33.99 14.63 -16.94
N ARG A 956 -33.87 14.34 -15.64
CA ARG A 956 -34.55 15.05 -14.53
C ARG A 956 -33.70 16.15 -13.89
N GLY A 957 -32.50 16.43 -14.41
CA GLY A 957 -31.59 17.42 -13.81
C GLY A 957 -30.95 16.98 -12.49
N VAL A 958 -30.82 15.67 -12.25
CA VAL A 958 -30.14 15.11 -11.07
C VAL A 958 -28.65 14.94 -11.36
N GLY A 959 -27.78 15.41 -10.48
CA GLY A 959 -26.35 15.17 -10.56
C GLY A 959 -26.01 13.70 -10.34
N ILE A 960 -24.99 13.17 -11.01
CA ILE A 960 -24.63 11.76 -10.93
C ILE A 960 -23.22 11.63 -10.35
N GLY A 961 -23.09 10.79 -9.32
CA GLY A 961 -21.80 10.35 -8.80
C GLY A 961 -21.64 8.84 -8.98
N ARG A 962 -20.54 8.41 -9.59
CA ARG A 962 -20.23 7.00 -9.84
C ARG A 962 -18.96 6.57 -9.14
N THR A 963 -19.03 5.56 -8.27
CA THR A 963 -17.82 5.13 -7.54
C THR A 963 -16.80 4.37 -8.39
N ASP A 964 -17.14 4.04 -9.64
CA ASP A 964 -16.28 3.41 -10.66
C ASP A 964 -15.57 4.40 -11.55
N GLU A 965 -16.01 5.66 -11.57
CA GLU A 965 -15.43 6.72 -12.38
C GLU A 965 -14.82 7.84 -11.52
N ASN A 966 -15.43 8.12 -10.36
CA ASN A 966 -15.06 9.22 -9.49
C ASN A 966 -14.32 8.77 -8.22
N GLY A 967 -14.16 7.46 -8.01
CA GLY A 967 -13.67 6.88 -6.76
C GLY A 967 -14.68 7.06 -5.62
N ALA A 968 -14.23 7.12 -4.38
CA ALA A 968 -15.11 7.41 -3.25
C ALA A 968 -15.76 8.80 -3.39
N ILE A 969 -17.04 8.89 -3.05
CA ILE A 969 -17.82 10.13 -3.12
C ILE A 969 -18.18 10.55 -1.69
N LEU A 970 -17.70 11.71 -1.28
CA LEU A 970 -18.02 12.32 0.00
C LEU A 970 -19.11 13.38 -0.20
N VAL A 971 -20.21 13.23 0.51
CA VAL A 971 -21.25 14.26 0.61
C VAL A 971 -21.29 14.79 2.04
N THR A 972 -21.07 16.09 2.20
CA THR A 972 -21.10 16.77 3.50
C THR A 972 -22.32 17.66 3.60
N SER A 973 -23.01 17.65 4.74
CA SER A 973 -24.14 18.53 5.02
C SER A 973 -23.91 19.35 6.29
N ASP A 974 -24.20 20.65 6.22
CA ASP A 974 -24.25 21.55 7.37
C ASP A 974 -25.67 21.68 7.97
N GLY A 975 -26.62 20.87 7.51
CA GLY A 975 -28.02 20.89 7.92
C GLY A 975 -28.90 21.76 7.03
N SER A 976 -28.33 22.58 6.16
CA SER A 976 -29.07 23.44 5.23
C SER A 976 -28.73 23.16 3.76
N THR A 977 -27.45 22.86 3.48
CA THR A 977 -26.93 22.62 2.14
C THR A 977 -26.09 21.36 2.11
N ILE A 978 -26.00 20.73 0.93
CA ILE A 978 -25.07 19.64 0.67
C ILE A 978 -23.89 20.15 -0.14
N ASN A 979 -22.72 19.59 0.11
CA ASN A 979 -21.52 19.79 -0.69
C ASN A 979 -20.93 18.43 -1.07
N VAL A 980 -20.63 18.26 -2.35
CA VAL A 980 -20.20 16.99 -2.94
C VAL A 980 -18.73 17.12 -3.31
N ALA A 981 -17.91 16.19 -2.86
CA ALA A 981 -16.52 16.08 -3.24
C ALA A 981 -16.22 14.66 -3.70
N ALA A 982 -15.68 14.49 -4.91
CA ALA A 982 -15.03 13.25 -5.29
C ALA A 982 -13.71 13.17 -4.52
N THR A 983 -13.56 12.15 -3.66
CA THR A 983 -12.43 12.12 -2.73
C THR A 983 -11.13 11.69 -3.42
N ILE A 984 -11.20 10.90 -4.51
CA ILE A 984 -10.06 10.62 -5.41
C ILE A 984 -10.57 10.33 -6.84
N GLY A 985 -10.58 11.34 -7.72
CA GLY A 985 -10.98 11.17 -9.13
C GLY A 985 -11.02 12.51 -9.88
N ARG A 986 -10.94 12.45 -11.21
CA ARG A 986 -10.63 13.51 -12.18
C ARG A 986 -11.61 14.70 -12.29
N ILE A 987 -12.40 15.02 -11.27
CA ILE A 987 -13.17 16.27 -11.25
C ILE A 987 -12.23 17.37 -10.75
N GLY A 988 -12.20 18.48 -11.48
CA GLY A 988 -11.30 19.60 -11.25
C GLY A 988 -11.21 19.97 -9.77
N ARG A 989 -9.98 20.23 -9.30
CA ARG A 989 -9.74 20.92 -8.03
C ARG A 989 -10.62 22.16 -7.99
N GLY A 990 -11.66 22.15 -7.18
CA GLY A 990 -12.40 23.36 -6.83
C GLY A 990 -13.39 23.89 -7.86
N GLU A 991 -14.03 23.01 -8.63
CA GLU A 991 -15.37 23.37 -9.11
C GLU A 991 -16.29 23.39 -7.89
N ARG A 992 -16.56 24.59 -7.37
CA ARG A 992 -17.90 24.84 -6.83
C ARG A 992 -18.85 24.44 -7.97
N PHE A 993 -19.96 23.80 -7.64
CA PHE A 993 -21.15 23.92 -8.49
C PHE A 993 -21.43 25.43 -8.59
N ASP A 994 -20.86 26.08 -9.60
CA ASP A 994 -21.21 27.44 -9.94
C ASP A 994 -22.55 27.31 -10.65
N GLU A 995 -23.58 27.95 -10.09
CA GLU A 995 -24.99 27.85 -10.51
C GLU A 995 -25.22 28.30 -11.97
N THR A 996 -24.17 28.62 -12.71
CA THR A 996 -24.18 29.23 -14.04
C THR A 996 -23.66 28.33 -15.16
N GLU A 997 -22.83 27.30 -14.90
CA GLU A 997 -22.28 26.46 -15.99
C GLU A 997 -23.27 25.42 -16.54
N GLY A 998 -24.25 25.00 -15.72
CA GLY A 998 -25.33 24.10 -16.16
C GLY A 998 -26.25 24.68 -17.24
N VAL A 999 -26.18 26.00 -17.48
CA VAL A 999 -26.97 26.68 -18.52
C VAL A 999 -26.20 26.77 -19.85
N SER A 1000 -24.86 26.86 -19.83
CA SER A 1000 -24.06 27.09 -21.04
C SER A 1000 -23.84 25.86 -21.92
N GLU A 1001 -23.91 24.65 -21.35
CA GLU A 1001 -23.77 23.39 -22.11
C GLU A 1001 -25.07 23.03 -22.86
N LEU A 1002 -26.23 23.43 -22.31
CA LEU A 1002 -27.55 23.29 -22.94
C LEU A 1002 -27.76 24.28 -24.10
N GLU A 1003 -27.14 25.46 -24.07
CA GLU A 1003 -27.16 26.40 -25.20
C GLU A 1003 -26.23 25.95 -26.33
N ARG A 1004 -25.08 25.33 -26.03
CA ARG A 1004 -24.18 24.76 -27.05
C ARG A 1004 -24.73 23.51 -27.75
N GLN A 1005 -25.61 22.75 -27.10
CA GLN A 1005 -26.31 21.61 -27.71
C GLN A 1005 -27.56 22.00 -28.53
N ARG A 1006 -27.94 23.28 -28.57
CA ARG A 1006 -29.02 23.78 -29.46
C ARG A 1006 -28.52 24.31 -30.80
N GLU A 1007 -27.20 24.48 -30.98
CA GLU A 1007 -26.58 24.90 -32.24
C GLU A 1007 -25.97 23.73 -33.07
N PHE A 1008 -26.19 22.49 -32.66
CA PHE A 1008 -25.88 21.26 -33.43
C PHE A 1008 -27.14 20.40 -33.53
#